data_AF-A0A7X9BUI1-F1
#
_entry.id   AF-A0A7X9BUI1-F1
#
_cell.length_a   1.000
_cell.length_b   1.000
_cell.length_c   1.000
_cell.angle_alpha   90.00
_cell.angle_beta   90.00
_cell.angle_gamma   90.00
#
_symmetry.space_group_name_H-M   'P 1'
#
loop_
_entity.id
_entity.type
_entity.pdbx_description
1 polymer ?
#
loop_
_entity_poly.entity_id
_entity_poly.type
_entity_poly.pdbx_seq_one_letter_code
_entity_poly.pdbx_strand_id
1 'polypeptide(L)'
;NCTVFSNLNFDNKRPQEADWDLSQISNGTVKCLNPAHRVILDLDNTYKSSRYVEANIQLPRVEKQDTRAGFRFTNKSGQDAFVALTMTNEKGEYTYTLQIIHRAGNSWAGKFNRKFDIFNLTADEVKEAASSKDGIPFAVWYHDGLFDVWVNNTLVMADSYPSDGDVNIFSDDNKVTFGLESWRYKTQFTGLKYGETDKRPQSADWKKISDTEYQSKSLSNKAELILDSTRRNKVFVTANVQLPMVSYDDSRGGFEFYKEDGTGVFLGLQTNKSTQKYSVLAITLKPDGSTDWGTDGSFIDISDDEDIYKAANSSQGVPIGVLYDKGKFDLWINGKLVGYNINARGDSAFTENSKVTVSLESWRNYTSYHKVAISDSVSSYKLNGTVKLYQNGTYVPLANTEITFVGAHDGYTFKLTTDSQGRFASPNPVPMDMYTLSYGDSSYTGPILHSSDNAKECVIQFNYAYVVEGSADLSRMNDDNHTIIVNESSMVRLNTGSAFASQRYYVLSLKIRALSPITYDWNKNTGVAFASVGAGKGNTYMMSFLIGTSEDENMIKIQNNDKGHGSFNGENIPQNQWYKNAIMTQQLFGDGINCKYVRANKYVYLLAELDGKWQQIGRMLIGDRDNDILFLNWYTKTEYSHITLTEGISAVADALSGY
;
A
#
# COMPACT_ATOMS: atom_id res chain seq x y z
N ASN A 1 -53.18 65.79 -32.38
CA ASN A 1 -52.23 64.82 -31.79
C ASN A 1 -53.00 63.61 -31.30
N CYS A 2 -53.05 62.54 -32.11
CA CYS A 2 -53.66 61.28 -31.71
C CYS A 2 -52.52 60.27 -31.53
N THR A 3 -52.35 59.78 -30.31
CA THR A 3 -51.38 58.71 -30.02
C THR A 3 -52.05 57.38 -30.38
N VAL A 4 -51.50 56.70 -31.37
CA VAL A 4 -51.94 55.36 -31.76
C VAL A 4 -51.01 54.36 -31.09
N PHE A 5 -51.58 53.48 -30.27
CA PHE A 5 -50.89 52.31 -29.76
C PHE A 5 -51.15 51.13 -30.71
N SER A 6 -50.09 50.41 -31.09
CA SER A 6 -50.15 49.19 -31.89
C SER A 6 -49.32 48.10 -31.22
N ASN A 7 -49.65 46.83 -31.46
CA ASN A 7 -49.07 45.65 -30.79
C ASN A 7 -49.28 45.59 -29.27
N LEU A 8 -50.48 45.94 -28.80
CA LEU A 8 -50.88 45.72 -27.41
C LEU A 8 -51.14 44.23 -27.18
N ASN A 9 -50.36 43.61 -26.29
CA ASN A 9 -50.57 42.24 -25.85
C ASN A 9 -51.17 42.25 -24.44
N PHE A 10 -52.32 41.61 -24.27
CA PHE A 10 -53.02 41.52 -22.99
C PHE A 10 -53.03 40.05 -22.57
N ASP A 11 -52.22 39.73 -21.57
CA ASP A 11 -52.17 38.43 -20.92
C ASP A 11 -52.17 38.65 -19.39
N ASN A 12 -52.53 37.62 -18.63
CA ASN A 12 -52.55 37.64 -17.17
C ASN A 12 -51.15 37.71 -16.56
N LYS A 13 -50.09 37.60 -17.37
CA LYS A 13 -48.69 37.70 -16.97
C LYS A 13 -47.91 38.56 -17.97
N ARG A 14 -46.98 39.35 -17.45
CA ARG A 14 -45.99 40.09 -18.26
C ARG A 14 -45.14 39.07 -19.05
N PRO A 15 -44.91 39.27 -20.36
CA PRO A 15 -44.06 38.37 -21.15
C PRO A 15 -42.68 38.24 -20.53
N GLN A 16 -42.11 37.03 -20.49
CA GLN A 16 -40.79 36.80 -19.89
C GLN A 16 -39.71 37.60 -20.62
N GLU A 17 -39.86 37.81 -21.94
CA GLU A 17 -38.98 38.59 -22.80
C GLU A 17 -38.95 40.09 -22.48
N ALA A 18 -39.93 40.59 -21.71
CA ALA A 18 -39.94 41.96 -21.22
C ALA A 18 -38.99 42.17 -20.01
N ASP A 19 -38.63 41.08 -19.33
CA ASP A 19 -37.77 41.09 -18.14
C ASP A 19 -36.46 40.30 -18.35
N TRP A 20 -36.36 39.49 -19.41
CA TRP A 20 -35.21 38.66 -19.74
C TRP A 20 -34.83 38.73 -21.22
N ASP A 21 -33.54 38.86 -21.51
CA ASP A 21 -32.98 38.64 -22.84
C ASP A 21 -32.64 37.16 -23.01
N LEU A 22 -33.41 36.49 -23.86
CA LEU A 22 -33.29 35.07 -24.20
C LEU A 22 -32.67 34.86 -25.60
N SER A 23 -32.25 35.94 -26.28
CA SER A 23 -31.77 35.88 -27.67
C SER A 23 -30.53 35.00 -27.88
N GLN A 24 -29.82 34.67 -26.79
CA GLN A 24 -28.60 33.85 -26.79
C GLN A 24 -28.74 32.59 -25.92
N ILE A 25 -29.97 32.16 -25.59
CA ILE A 25 -30.20 30.99 -24.74
C ILE A 25 -29.66 29.70 -25.35
N SER A 26 -29.67 29.56 -26.68
CA SER A 26 -29.07 28.44 -27.41
C SER A 26 -27.54 28.36 -27.24
N ASN A 27 -26.91 29.50 -26.92
CA ASN A 27 -25.48 29.60 -26.58
C ASN A 27 -25.26 29.57 -25.06
N GLY A 28 -26.28 29.18 -24.27
CA GLY A 28 -26.24 29.14 -22.82
C GLY A 28 -26.16 30.51 -22.14
N THR A 29 -26.60 31.59 -22.80
CA THR A 29 -26.55 32.95 -22.22
C THR A 29 -27.95 33.52 -22.03
N VAL A 30 -28.24 33.97 -20.81
CA VAL A 30 -29.51 34.60 -20.42
C VAL A 30 -29.22 35.84 -19.57
N LYS A 31 -29.92 36.95 -19.82
CA LYS A 31 -29.72 38.20 -19.06
C LYS A 31 -31.01 38.73 -18.48
N CYS A 32 -31.02 39.02 -17.18
CA CYS A 32 -32.10 39.78 -16.57
C CYS A 32 -32.01 41.25 -17.00
N LEU A 33 -33.11 41.82 -17.46
CA LEU A 33 -33.23 43.22 -17.89
C LEU A 33 -33.86 44.11 -16.81
N ASN A 34 -34.47 43.51 -15.79
CA ASN A 34 -35.28 44.17 -14.78
C ASN A 34 -34.66 44.03 -13.37
N PRO A 35 -34.25 45.12 -12.70
CA PRO A 35 -33.64 45.07 -11.37
C PRO A 35 -34.70 45.14 -10.26
N ALA A 36 -35.92 44.64 -10.49
CA ALA A 36 -36.95 44.58 -9.46
C ALA A 36 -36.52 43.71 -8.27
N HIS A 37 -37.27 43.81 -7.17
CA HIS A 37 -36.97 43.04 -5.95
C HIS A 37 -36.79 41.55 -6.22
N ARG A 38 -37.61 40.99 -7.12
CA ARG A 38 -37.62 39.58 -7.50
C ARG A 38 -38.12 39.44 -8.93
N VAL A 39 -37.31 38.81 -9.78
CA VAL A 39 -37.62 38.55 -11.19
C VAL A 39 -37.29 37.09 -11.48
N ILE A 40 -38.25 36.37 -12.07
CA ILE A 40 -38.20 34.92 -12.27
C ILE A 40 -38.31 34.61 -13.76
N LEU A 41 -37.57 33.60 -14.21
CA LEU A 41 -37.69 32.98 -15.53
C LEU A 41 -37.90 31.49 -15.35
N ASP A 42 -39.04 30.97 -15.77
CA ASP A 42 -39.27 29.53 -15.82
C ASP A 42 -38.63 28.97 -17.10
N LEU A 43 -37.67 28.05 -16.98
CA LEU A 43 -36.90 27.52 -18.11
C LEU A 43 -37.28 26.09 -18.49
N ASP A 44 -37.48 25.20 -17.51
CA ASP A 44 -37.93 23.83 -17.73
C ASP A 44 -39.04 23.47 -16.75
N ASN A 45 -40.26 23.36 -17.31
CA ASN A 45 -41.49 23.08 -16.57
C ASN A 45 -41.78 21.58 -16.40
N THR A 46 -40.85 20.70 -16.80
CA THR A 46 -40.99 19.26 -16.59
C THR A 46 -40.71 18.93 -15.12
N TYR A 47 -41.46 18.00 -14.52
CA TYR A 47 -41.22 17.57 -13.15
C TYR A 47 -40.27 16.37 -13.13
N LYS A 48 -39.08 16.52 -12.55
CA LYS A 48 -38.09 15.42 -12.39
C LYS A 48 -37.69 15.22 -10.93
N SER A 49 -37.41 13.98 -10.55
CA SER A 49 -36.95 13.60 -9.19
C SER A 49 -35.50 13.99 -8.93
N SER A 50 -34.74 14.27 -9.99
CA SER A 50 -33.39 14.82 -9.88
C SER A 50 -33.13 15.81 -11.00
N ARG A 51 -32.41 16.89 -10.70
CA ARG A 51 -32.09 17.97 -11.66
C ARG A 51 -30.75 18.60 -11.34
N TYR A 52 -29.84 18.56 -12.30
CA TYR A 52 -28.59 19.31 -12.28
C TYR A 52 -28.69 20.57 -13.15
N VAL A 53 -28.19 21.68 -12.64
CA VAL A 53 -28.06 22.94 -13.38
C VAL A 53 -26.72 23.60 -13.04
N GLU A 54 -26.07 24.19 -14.04
CA GLU A 54 -24.90 25.05 -13.86
C GLU A 54 -24.97 26.28 -14.76
N ALA A 55 -24.37 27.38 -14.30
CA ALA A 55 -24.08 28.59 -15.08
C ALA A 55 -22.97 29.39 -14.40
N ASN A 56 -22.28 30.25 -15.14
CA ASN A 56 -21.50 31.32 -14.52
C ASN A 56 -22.40 32.52 -14.25
N ILE A 57 -22.34 33.06 -13.04
CA ILE A 57 -23.18 34.17 -12.58
C ILE A 57 -22.34 35.43 -12.47
N GLN A 58 -22.70 36.49 -13.19
CA GLN A 58 -22.13 37.81 -12.96
C GLN A 58 -22.97 38.56 -11.91
N LEU A 59 -22.41 38.76 -10.73
CA LEU A 59 -23.06 39.40 -9.59
C LEU A 59 -22.07 40.32 -8.85
N PRO A 60 -21.64 41.43 -9.46
CA PRO A 60 -20.65 42.33 -8.85
C PRO A 60 -21.18 43.00 -7.58
N ARG A 61 -20.26 43.57 -6.80
CA ARG A 61 -20.60 44.47 -5.69
C ARG A 61 -21.48 45.63 -6.17
N VAL A 62 -22.59 45.84 -5.48
CA VAL A 62 -23.49 46.98 -5.69
C VAL A 62 -23.59 47.78 -4.39
N GLU A 63 -23.25 49.06 -4.46
CA GLU A 63 -23.32 49.94 -3.30
C GLU A 63 -24.75 50.02 -2.75
N LYS A 64 -24.86 49.88 -1.42
CA LYS A 64 -26.11 50.03 -0.64
C LYS A 64 -27.25 49.08 -1.04
N GLN A 65 -26.96 47.97 -1.72
CA GLN A 65 -27.98 46.99 -2.10
C GLN A 65 -27.52 45.56 -1.83
N ASP A 66 -28.46 44.74 -1.36
CA ASP A 66 -28.30 43.30 -1.38
C ASP A 66 -28.80 42.76 -2.72
N THR A 67 -27.96 42.01 -3.42
CA THR A 67 -28.31 41.41 -4.72
C THR A 67 -28.20 39.90 -4.64
N ARG A 68 -29.06 39.19 -5.37
CA ARG A 68 -29.10 37.73 -5.38
C ARG A 68 -29.32 37.22 -6.79
N ALA A 69 -28.68 36.10 -7.11
CA ALA A 69 -28.91 35.40 -8.35
C ALA A 69 -28.64 33.90 -8.18
N GLY A 70 -29.37 33.09 -8.92
CA GLY A 70 -29.21 31.64 -8.87
C GLY A 70 -30.40 30.91 -9.47
N PHE A 71 -30.74 29.77 -8.87
CA PHE A 71 -31.65 28.79 -9.45
C PHE A 71 -32.85 28.55 -8.57
N ARG A 72 -34.02 28.51 -9.19
CA ARG A 72 -35.30 28.27 -8.54
C ARG A 72 -35.81 26.88 -8.89
N PHE A 73 -36.16 26.12 -7.86
CA PHE A 73 -36.77 24.80 -7.97
C PHE A 73 -38.18 24.86 -7.41
N THR A 74 -39.17 24.33 -8.14
CA THR A 74 -40.58 24.34 -7.70
C THR A 74 -41.17 22.95 -7.82
N ASN A 75 -41.75 22.42 -6.74
CA ASN A 75 -42.39 21.11 -6.76
C ASN A 75 -43.87 21.20 -7.22
N LYS A 76 -44.54 20.05 -7.30
CA LYS A 76 -45.94 19.98 -7.76
C LYS A 76 -46.93 20.65 -6.82
N SER A 77 -46.63 20.73 -5.52
CA SER A 77 -47.49 21.40 -4.53
C SER A 77 -47.30 22.93 -4.53
N GLY A 78 -46.39 23.45 -5.36
CA GLY A 78 -46.10 24.88 -5.46
C GLY A 78 -45.11 25.38 -4.40
N GLN A 79 -44.51 24.49 -3.61
CA GLN A 79 -43.38 24.84 -2.74
C GLN A 79 -42.14 25.09 -3.59
N ASP A 80 -41.35 26.07 -3.18
CA ASP A 80 -40.20 26.56 -3.92
C ASP A 80 -38.93 26.61 -3.09
N ALA A 81 -37.79 26.46 -3.75
CA ALA A 81 -36.47 26.72 -3.21
C ALA A 81 -35.66 27.55 -4.21
N PHE A 82 -35.26 28.75 -3.82
CA PHE A 82 -34.32 29.60 -4.54
C PHE A 82 -32.94 29.45 -3.91
N VAL A 83 -32.04 28.77 -4.60
CA VAL A 83 -30.64 28.56 -4.20
C VAL A 83 -29.81 29.67 -4.84
N ALA A 84 -29.31 30.58 -4.00
CA ALA A 84 -28.84 31.88 -4.42
C ALA A 84 -27.42 32.20 -3.93
N LEU A 85 -26.57 32.62 -4.87
CA LEU A 85 -25.41 33.43 -4.53
C LEU A 85 -25.90 34.83 -4.15
N THR A 86 -25.49 35.30 -2.98
CA THR A 86 -25.94 36.57 -2.40
C THR A 86 -24.75 37.47 -2.18
N MET A 87 -24.81 38.69 -2.71
CA MET A 87 -23.92 39.78 -2.33
C MET A 87 -24.67 40.63 -1.30
N THR A 88 -24.22 40.57 -0.05
CA THR A 88 -24.81 41.32 1.07
C THR A 88 -24.01 42.57 1.38
N ASN A 89 -24.73 43.62 1.78
CA ASN A 89 -24.21 44.85 2.34
C ASN A 89 -24.72 45.02 3.77
N GLU A 90 -24.36 44.09 4.65
CA GLU A 90 -24.70 44.21 6.07
C GLU A 90 -23.65 45.08 6.77
N LYS A 91 -24.09 46.20 7.37
CA LYS A 91 -23.25 47.11 8.19
C LYS A 91 -22.01 47.69 7.48
N GLY A 92 -22.04 47.79 6.15
CA GLY A 92 -20.92 48.33 5.36
C GLY A 92 -19.85 47.29 4.99
N GLU A 93 -20.06 46.02 5.36
CA GLU A 93 -19.24 44.90 4.90
C GLU A 93 -19.88 44.27 3.67
N TYR A 94 -19.06 44.11 2.62
CA TYR A 94 -19.46 43.49 1.36
C TYR A 94 -19.00 42.04 1.35
N THR A 95 -19.94 41.13 1.54
CA THR A 95 -19.68 39.69 1.64
C THR A 95 -20.53 38.92 0.65
N TYR A 96 -20.00 37.78 0.21
CA TYR A 96 -20.75 36.82 -0.59
C TYR A 96 -21.15 35.65 0.28
N THR A 97 -22.40 35.25 0.21
CA THR A 97 -22.95 34.12 0.97
C THR A 97 -23.84 33.25 0.09
N LEU A 98 -23.99 31.99 0.45
CA LEU A 98 -24.98 31.09 -0.13
C LEU A 98 -26.26 31.11 0.72
N GLN A 99 -27.42 31.23 0.06
CA GLN A 99 -28.73 31.20 0.72
C GLN A 99 -29.68 30.23 0.00
N ILE A 100 -30.47 29.46 0.75
CA ILE A 100 -31.64 28.74 0.23
C ILE A 100 -32.89 29.43 0.77
N ILE A 101 -33.68 30.00 -0.14
CA ILE A 101 -34.83 30.86 0.18
C ILE A 101 -36.11 30.16 -0.28
N HIS A 102 -37.13 30.06 0.58
CA HIS A 102 -38.42 29.45 0.23
C HIS A 102 -39.60 30.35 0.61
N ARG A 103 -40.83 29.95 0.23
CA ARG A 103 -42.09 30.68 0.51
C ARG A 103 -42.08 32.10 -0.03
N ALA A 104 -41.77 32.23 -1.31
CA ALA A 104 -41.78 33.52 -2.00
C ALA A 104 -40.86 34.60 -1.38
N GLY A 105 -39.81 34.21 -0.64
CA GLY A 105 -38.85 35.12 -0.05
C GLY A 105 -39.08 35.47 1.43
N ASN A 106 -40.06 34.82 2.08
CA ASN A 106 -40.47 35.15 3.45
C ASN A 106 -39.87 34.22 4.52
N SER A 107 -39.18 33.14 4.14
CA SER A 107 -38.59 32.20 5.10
C SER A 107 -37.16 31.81 4.72
N TRP A 108 -36.31 31.85 5.74
CA TRP A 108 -34.90 31.48 5.71
C TRP A 108 -34.78 30.31 6.67
N ALA A 109 -34.87 29.08 6.19
CA ALA A 109 -34.68 27.92 7.06
C ALA A 109 -34.21 26.70 6.28
N GLY A 110 -33.24 26.03 6.89
CA GLY A 110 -32.73 24.70 6.61
C GLY A 110 -32.14 24.19 7.93
N LYS A 111 -32.06 22.87 8.16
CA LYS A 111 -31.48 22.31 9.39
C LYS A 111 -30.00 22.71 9.61
N PHE A 112 -29.38 23.34 8.61
CA PHE A 112 -28.02 23.89 8.60
C PHE A 112 -27.95 25.36 8.19
N ASN A 113 -28.96 26.18 8.54
CA ASN A 113 -29.03 27.61 8.21
C ASN A 113 -28.00 28.49 8.95
N ARG A 114 -26.74 28.04 9.01
CA ARG A 114 -25.61 28.92 9.28
C ARG A 114 -25.43 29.75 8.01
N LYS A 115 -25.19 31.06 8.16
CA LYS A 115 -24.47 31.80 7.12
C LYS A 115 -23.22 30.97 6.84
N PHE A 116 -23.21 30.23 5.73
CA PHE A 116 -22.04 29.46 5.37
C PHE A 116 -21.04 30.51 4.92
N ASP A 117 -20.13 30.86 5.83
CA ASP A 117 -18.83 31.33 5.41
C ASP A 117 -18.31 30.27 4.45
N ILE A 118 -17.87 30.73 3.30
CA ILE A 118 -17.34 29.89 2.24
C ILE A 118 -15.97 29.41 2.75
N PHE A 119 -15.95 28.51 3.75
CA PHE A 119 -14.79 28.20 4.60
C PHE A 119 -13.54 27.72 3.82
N ASN A 120 -13.73 27.32 2.55
CA ASN A 120 -12.65 26.83 1.67
C ASN A 120 -12.32 27.76 0.49
N LEU A 121 -12.99 28.91 0.33
CA LEU A 121 -12.61 29.94 -0.65
C LEU A 121 -12.29 31.23 0.09
N THR A 122 -11.26 31.94 -0.35
CA THR A 122 -11.01 33.27 0.19
C THR A 122 -12.14 34.22 -0.24
N ALA A 123 -12.53 35.14 0.65
CA ALA A 123 -13.55 36.12 0.33
C ALA A 123 -13.20 36.96 -0.92
N ASP A 124 -11.91 37.10 -1.23
CA ASP A 124 -11.42 37.88 -2.37
C ASP A 124 -11.53 37.13 -3.69
N GLU A 125 -11.27 35.81 -3.71
CA GLU A 125 -11.49 34.97 -4.91
C GLU A 125 -12.95 35.02 -5.39
N VAL A 126 -13.90 34.93 -4.45
CA VAL A 126 -15.34 34.98 -4.76
C VAL A 126 -15.73 36.36 -5.27
N LYS A 127 -15.23 37.44 -4.64
CA LYS A 127 -15.48 38.82 -5.07
C LYS A 127 -14.95 39.09 -6.48
N GLU A 128 -13.73 38.63 -6.77
CA GLU A 128 -13.09 38.80 -8.07
C GLU A 128 -13.86 38.04 -9.16
N ALA A 129 -14.16 36.75 -8.93
CA ALA A 129 -14.89 35.93 -9.89
C ALA A 129 -16.30 36.48 -10.17
N ALA A 130 -17.05 36.85 -9.13
CA ALA A 130 -18.41 37.39 -9.27
C ALA A 130 -18.45 38.76 -9.98
N SER A 131 -17.37 39.54 -9.87
CA SER A 131 -17.24 40.85 -10.54
C SER A 131 -16.65 40.75 -11.95
N SER A 132 -16.11 39.60 -12.34
CA SER A 132 -15.52 39.38 -13.65
C SER A 132 -16.56 39.39 -14.78
N LYS A 133 -16.09 39.46 -16.03
CA LYS A 133 -16.96 39.30 -17.22
C LYS A 133 -17.44 37.87 -17.41
N ASP A 134 -16.62 36.90 -16.97
CA ASP A 134 -16.91 35.48 -17.13
C ASP A 134 -17.93 35.02 -16.08
N GLY A 135 -18.00 35.72 -14.93
CA GLY A 135 -18.85 35.37 -13.80
C GLY A 135 -18.26 34.25 -12.96
N ILE A 136 -18.89 33.97 -11.82
CA ILE A 136 -18.49 32.87 -10.94
C ILE A 136 -19.23 31.57 -11.32
N PRO A 137 -18.52 30.43 -11.53
CA PRO A 137 -19.17 29.15 -11.73
C PRO A 137 -20.10 28.80 -10.56
N PHE A 138 -21.36 28.53 -10.84
CA PHE A 138 -22.38 28.21 -9.84
C PHE A 138 -23.21 27.03 -10.34
N ALA A 139 -23.27 25.96 -9.55
CA ALA A 139 -24.03 24.77 -9.90
C ALA A 139 -24.85 24.25 -8.73
N VAL A 140 -26.01 23.68 -9.03
CA VAL A 140 -26.90 23.07 -8.05
C VAL A 140 -27.41 21.74 -8.58
N TRP A 141 -27.36 20.72 -7.73
CA TRP A 141 -27.96 19.42 -8.00
C TRP A 141 -29.06 19.15 -6.98
N TYR A 142 -30.30 19.02 -7.46
CA TYR A 142 -31.41 18.50 -6.68
C TYR A 142 -31.48 16.98 -6.84
N HIS A 143 -31.55 16.23 -5.74
CA HIS A 143 -31.70 14.77 -5.73
C HIS A 143 -32.40 14.32 -4.44
N ASP A 144 -33.37 13.41 -4.53
CA ASP A 144 -34.03 12.78 -3.38
C ASP A 144 -34.46 13.75 -2.26
N GLY A 145 -35.00 14.92 -2.64
CA GLY A 145 -35.44 15.95 -1.68
C GLY A 145 -34.32 16.82 -1.09
N LEU A 146 -33.09 16.64 -1.56
CA LEU A 146 -31.86 17.28 -1.12
C LEU A 146 -31.22 18.12 -2.23
N PHE A 147 -30.28 18.97 -1.83
CA PHE A 147 -29.55 19.90 -2.67
C PHE A 147 -28.05 19.86 -2.37
N ASP A 148 -27.27 19.70 -3.42
CA ASP A 148 -25.83 19.94 -3.43
C ASP A 148 -25.55 21.23 -4.21
N VAL A 149 -24.64 22.06 -3.70
CA VAL A 149 -24.33 23.36 -4.27
C VAL A 149 -22.83 23.54 -4.42
N TRP A 150 -22.41 23.94 -5.62
CA TRP A 150 -21.05 24.31 -5.93
C TRP A 150 -20.95 25.81 -6.21
N VAL A 151 -19.99 26.47 -5.56
CA VAL A 151 -19.63 27.86 -5.81
C VAL A 151 -18.16 27.88 -6.19
N ASN A 152 -17.85 28.49 -7.34
CA ASN A 152 -16.52 28.49 -7.94
C ASN A 152 -15.91 27.06 -8.04
N ASN A 153 -16.75 26.10 -8.41
CA ASN A 153 -16.46 24.66 -8.45
C ASN A 153 -16.12 23.99 -7.09
N THR A 154 -16.19 24.69 -5.97
CA THR A 154 -16.08 24.08 -4.63
C THR A 154 -17.45 23.60 -4.16
N LEU A 155 -17.57 22.36 -3.70
CA LEU A 155 -18.80 21.87 -3.06
C LEU A 155 -18.93 22.56 -1.70
N VAL A 156 -19.81 23.55 -1.62
CA VAL A 156 -20.00 24.36 -0.41
C VAL A 156 -21.16 23.86 0.44
N MET A 157 -22.02 23.02 -0.13
CA MET A 157 -23.20 22.46 0.52
C MET A 157 -23.51 21.11 -0.11
N ALA A 158 -23.73 20.09 0.71
CA ALA A 158 -24.11 18.74 0.29
C ALA A 158 -25.29 18.25 1.12
N ASP A 159 -26.14 17.41 0.53
CA ASP A 159 -27.28 16.73 1.17
C ASP A 159 -28.16 17.66 2.01
N SER A 160 -28.32 18.91 1.55
CA SER A 160 -29.00 19.96 2.30
C SER A 160 -30.42 20.17 1.81
N TYR A 161 -31.30 20.66 2.67
CA TYR A 161 -32.69 20.87 2.31
C TYR A 161 -33.28 22.14 2.92
N PRO A 162 -34.17 22.83 2.22
CA PRO A 162 -34.97 23.90 2.82
C PRO A 162 -35.97 23.31 3.81
N SER A 163 -36.08 23.93 4.98
CA SER A 163 -36.96 23.46 6.04
C SER A 163 -37.97 24.53 6.45
N ASP A 164 -39.15 24.09 6.89
CA ASP A 164 -40.09 24.91 7.66
C ASP A 164 -40.09 24.38 9.09
N GLY A 165 -39.42 25.10 9.99
CA GLY A 165 -38.97 24.51 11.26
C GLY A 165 -37.99 23.37 11.01
N ASP A 166 -38.25 22.19 11.58
CA ASP A 166 -37.43 20.98 11.44
C ASP A 166 -37.85 20.06 10.27
N VAL A 167 -38.92 20.42 9.54
CA VAL A 167 -39.50 19.58 8.48
C VAL A 167 -38.90 19.94 7.13
N ASN A 168 -38.38 18.95 6.41
CA ASN A 168 -37.98 19.13 5.01
C ASN A 168 -39.21 19.42 4.15
N ILE A 169 -39.23 20.56 3.45
CA ILE A 169 -40.35 20.92 2.57
C ILE A 169 -40.26 20.23 1.19
N PHE A 170 -39.16 19.55 0.90
CA PHE A 170 -38.99 18.67 -0.25
C PHE A 170 -38.78 17.22 0.22
N SER A 171 -39.82 16.40 0.23
CA SER A 171 -39.67 14.95 0.44
C SER A 171 -38.83 14.29 -0.66
N ASP A 172 -38.35 13.08 -0.40
CA ASP A 172 -37.53 12.27 -1.31
C ASP A 172 -38.26 11.90 -2.61
N ASP A 173 -39.58 11.79 -2.58
CA ASP A 173 -40.44 11.52 -3.73
C ASP A 173 -40.79 12.78 -4.55
N ASN A 174 -40.44 13.98 -4.06
CA ASN A 174 -40.80 15.21 -4.75
C ASN A 174 -40.08 15.32 -6.10
N LYS A 175 -40.83 15.77 -7.11
CA LYS A 175 -40.30 16.14 -8.41
C LYS A 175 -40.38 17.65 -8.57
N VAL A 176 -39.37 18.24 -9.22
CA VAL A 176 -39.22 19.70 -9.34
C VAL A 176 -39.10 20.16 -10.79
N THR A 177 -39.59 21.36 -11.05
CA THR A 177 -39.26 22.19 -12.22
C THR A 177 -38.07 23.09 -11.92
N PHE A 178 -37.53 23.76 -12.93
CA PHE A 178 -36.36 24.62 -12.81
C PHE A 178 -36.56 25.97 -13.53
N GLY A 179 -36.03 27.03 -12.91
CA GLY A 179 -35.95 28.38 -13.48
C GLY A 179 -34.78 29.20 -12.94
N LEU A 180 -34.58 30.39 -13.51
CA LEU A 180 -33.63 31.39 -13.02
C LEU A 180 -34.35 32.42 -12.16
N GLU A 181 -33.66 32.96 -11.16
CA GLU A 181 -34.19 34.02 -10.33
C GLU A 181 -33.09 35.06 -10.03
N SER A 182 -33.44 36.34 -10.14
CA SER A 182 -32.56 37.48 -9.89
C SER A 182 -33.27 38.54 -9.06
N TRP A 183 -32.59 39.07 -8.04
CA TRP A 183 -33.11 40.07 -7.11
C TRP A 183 -32.26 41.32 -7.15
N ARG A 184 -32.90 42.47 -7.43
CA ARG A 184 -32.32 43.83 -7.37
C ARG A 184 -31.11 44.06 -8.28
N TYR A 185 -30.88 43.19 -9.27
CA TYR A 185 -29.79 43.33 -10.22
C TYR A 185 -30.15 42.80 -11.60
N LYS A 186 -29.47 43.29 -12.63
CA LYS A 186 -29.59 42.80 -14.01
C LYS A 186 -28.57 41.69 -14.25
N THR A 187 -28.76 40.56 -13.58
CA THR A 187 -27.79 39.45 -13.59
C THR A 187 -27.67 38.84 -15.00
N GLN A 188 -26.44 38.61 -15.42
CA GLN A 188 -26.13 37.79 -16.59
C GLN A 188 -25.71 36.39 -16.16
N PHE A 189 -26.32 35.38 -16.78
CA PHE A 189 -25.95 33.97 -16.69
C PHE A 189 -25.30 33.56 -18.01
N THR A 190 -24.13 32.91 -17.96
CA THR A 190 -23.43 32.40 -19.15
C THR A 190 -23.08 30.92 -18.97
N GLY A 191 -22.90 30.18 -20.07
CA GLY A 191 -22.61 28.75 -20.01
C GLY A 191 -23.70 27.93 -19.31
N LEU A 192 -24.95 28.40 -19.35
CA LEU A 192 -26.09 27.74 -18.73
C LEU A 192 -26.31 26.35 -19.31
N LYS A 193 -26.24 25.32 -18.48
CA LYS A 193 -26.54 23.93 -18.84
C LYS A 193 -27.58 23.34 -17.88
N TYR A 194 -28.59 22.70 -18.47
CA TYR A 194 -29.66 21.98 -17.77
C TYR A 194 -30.25 20.95 -18.73
N GLY A 195 -30.74 19.82 -18.20
CA GLY A 195 -31.59 18.89 -18.96
C GLY A 195 -30.89 17.71 -19.67
N GLU A 196 -29.56 17.75 -19.88
CA GLU A 196 -28.82 16.64 -20.53
C GLU A 196 -28.50 15.47 -19.58
N THR A 197 -28.27 15.76 -18.29
CA THR A 197 -28.06 14.77 -17.23
C THR A 197 -28.81 15.19 -15.97
N ASP A 198 -29.48 14.24 -15.32
CA ASP A 198 -30.13 14.48 -14.02
C ASP A 198 -29.12 14.37 -12.85
N LYS A 199 -27.82 14.33 -13.15
CA LYS A 199 -26.70 14.35 -12.18
C LYS A 199 -25.60 15.30 -12.67
N ARG A 200 -24.76 15.78 -11.75
CA ARG A 200 -23.55 16.52 -12.12
C ARG A 200 -22.65 15.63 -12.98
N PRO A 201 -22.28 16.04 -14.21
CA PRO A 201 -21.45 15.22 -15.07
C PRO A 201 -20.01 15.19 -14.54
N GLN A 202 -19.32 14.04 -14.62
CA GLN A 202 -17.91 13.92 -14.20
C GLN A 202 -17.00 14.95 -14.88
N SER A 203 -17.31 15.36 -16.12
CA SER A 203 -16.58 16.41 -16.84
C SER A 203 -16.65 17.80 -16.18
N ALA A 204 -17.61 18.05 -15.29
CA ALA A 204 -17.66 19.28 -14.51
C ALA A 204 -16.62 19.33 -13.39
N ASP A 205 -16.18 18.16 -12.92
CA ASP A 205 -15.19 18.04 -11.84
C ASP A 205 -13.76 17.86 -12.36
N TRP A 206 -13.59 17.66 -13.67
CA TRP A 206 -12.30 17.34 -14.27
C TRP A 206 -12.00 18.14 -15.53
N LYS A 207 -10.73 18.51 -15.71
CA LYS A 207 -10.17 19.04 -16.94
C LYS A 207 -9.24 17.99 -17.54
N LYS A 208 -9.55 17.51 -18.74
CA LYS A 208 -8.55 16.83 -19.57
C LYS A 208 -7.62 17.89 -20.16
N ILE A 209 -6.33 17.81 -19.84
CA ILE A 209 -5.28 18.72 -20.36
C ILE A 209 -4.68 18.12 -21.64
N SER A 210 -4.41 16.81 -21.61
CA SER A 210 -3.95 16.02 -22.75
C SER A 210 -4.44 14.57 -22.59
N ASP A 211 -4.04 13.64 -23.46
CA ASP A 211 -4.45 12.24 -23.36
C ASP A 211 -4.00 11.54 -22.07
N THR A 212 -2.91 12.02 -21.48
CA THR A 212 -2.30 11.45 -20.27
C THR A 212 -2.27 12.43 -19.09
N GLU A 213 -2.97 13.57 -19.19
CA GLU A 213 -2.95 14.60 -18.15
C GLU A 213 -4.34 15.11 -17.81
N TYR A 214 -4.65 15.11 -16.51
CA TYR A 214 -5.94 15.47 -15.96
C TYR A 214 -5.76 16.37 -14.73
N GLN A 215 -6.69 17.28 -14.52
CA GLN A 215 -6.70 18.14 -13.35
C GLN A 215 -8.10 18.22 -12.78
N SER A 216 -8.26 17.92 -11.48
CA SER A 216 -9.55 18.15 -10.84
C SER A 216 -9.81 19.66 -10.80
N LYS A 217 -11.06 20.01 -11.10
CA LYS A 217 -11.59 21.38 -11.12
C LYS A 217 -12.58 21.61 -10.00
N SER A 218 -12.96 20.58 -9.25
CA SER A 218 -13.88 20.70 -8.13
C SER A 218 -13.22 20.30 -6.81
N LEU A 219 -13.42 21.12 -5.79
CA LEU A 219 -13.18 20.75 -4.39
C LEU A 219 -14.44 20.09 -3.83
N SER A 220 -14.77 18.90 -4.32
CA SER A 220 -15.85 18.09 -3.77
C SER A 220 -15.34 17.16 -2.67
N ASN A 221 -16.25 16.56 -1.89
CA ASN A 221 -15.88 15.49 -0.97
C ASN A 221 -15.23 14.32 -1.69
N LYS A 222 -15.63 14.09 -2.95
CA LYS A 222 -15.14 13.04 -3.83
C LYS A 222 -15.40 13.44 -5.29
N ALA A 223 -14.36 13.57 -6.09
CA ALA A 223 -14.45 13.78 -7.54
C ALA A 223 -13.83 12.57 -8.24
N GLU A 224 -14.64 11.88 -9.05
CA GLU A 224 -14.25 10.66 -9.76
C GLU A 224 -14.16 10.92 -11.27
N LEU A 225 -13.13 10.37 -11.91
CA LEU A 225 -13.04 10.27 -13.37
C LEU A 225 -12.74 8.82 -13.78
N ILE A 226 -13.71 8.15 -14.40
CA ILE A 226 -13.51 6.80 -14.94
C ILE A 226 -12.55 6.89 -16.14
N LEU A 227 -11.39 6.25 -16.03
CA LEU A 227 -10.39 6.18 -17.09
C LEU A 227 -10.59 4.96 -17.99
N ASP A 228 -11.01 3.85 -17.39
CA ASP A 228 -11.18 2.59 -18.07
C ASP A 228 -12.38 1.83 -17.51
N SER A 229 -13.42 1.74 -18.32
CA SER A 229 -14.63 0.97 -18.03
C SER A 229 -14.50 -0.51 -18.37
N THR A 230 -13.37 -0.93 -18.96
CA THR A 230 -13.08 -2.34 -19.25
C THR A 230 -12.83 -3.09 -17.95
N ARG A 231 -13.63 -4.11 -17.68
CA ARG A 231 -13.46 -4.95 -16.48
C ARG A 231 -12.34 -5.97 -16.68
N ARG A 232 -11.22 -5.82 -15.96
CA ARG A 232 -10.06 -6.71 -16.04
C ARG A 232 -9.76 -7.42 -14.71
N ASN A 233 -9.27 -8.66 -14.79
CA ASN A 233 -8.75 -9.41 -13.63
C ASN A 233 -7.27 -9.09 -13.32
N LYS A 234 -6.60 -8.39 -14.24
CA LYS A 234 -5.26 -7.84 -14.07
C LYS A 234 -5.20 -6.45 -14.72
N VAL A 235 -4.76 -5.46 -13.96
CA VAL A 235 -4.58 -4.09 -14.47
C VAL A 235 -3.50 -3.38 -13.66
N PHE A 236 -2.61 -2.70 -14.36
CA PHE A 236 -1.60 -1.84 -13.79
C PHE A 236 -1.87 -0.39 -14.21
N VAL A 237 -2.01 0.50 -13.22
CA VAL A 237 -2.23 1.94 -13.44
C VAL A 237 -1.10 2.74 -12.81
N THR A 238 -0.62 3.76 -13.51
CA THR A 238 0.36 4.70 -13.00
C THR A 238 -0.01 6.13 -13.32
N ALA A 239 0.44 7.05 -12.46
CA ALA A 239 0.40 8.48 -12.71
C ALA A 239 1.40 9.19 -11.79
N ASN A 240 1.83 10.38 -12.19
CA ASN A 240 2.41 11.34 -11.27
C ASN A 240 1.30 12.20 -10.68
N VAL A 241 1.10 12.14 -9.36
CA VAL A 241 0.02 12.83 -8.65
C VAL A 241 0.56 14.05 -7.92
N GLN A 242 0.15 15.23 -8.36
CA GLN A 242 0.34 16.48 -7.64
C GLN A 242 -0.86 16.69 -6.70
N LEU A 243 -0.61 16.56 -5.40
CA LEU A 243 -1.58 16.75 -4.33
C LEU A 243 -0.97 17.72 -3.31
N PRO A 244 -1.09 19.04 -3.49
CA PRO A 244 -0.41 20.00 -2.63
C PRO A 244 -0.90 19.93 -1.18
N MET A 245 0.00 20.14 -0.22
CA MET A 245 -0.36 20.24 1.19
C MET A 245 -1.19 21.51 1.42
N VAL A 246 -2.34 21.36 2.06
CA VAL A 246 -3.24 22.46 2.38
C VAL A 246 -3.47 22.54 3.89
N SER A 247 -3.69 23.75 4.41
CA SER A 247 -3.83 23.99 5.85
C SER A 247 -5.25 23.74 6.38
N TYR A 248 -6.25 23.63 5.49
CA TYR A 248 -7.66 23.62 5.86
C TYR A 248 -8.27 22.20 5.95
N ASP A 249 -7.78 21.22 5.18
CA ASP A 249 -8.38 19.87 5.15
C ASP A 249 -7.39 18.72 4.89
N ASP A 250 -7.83 17.51 5.27
CA ASP A 250 -7.19 16.26 4.91
C ASP A 250 -7.71 15.81 3.54
N SER A 251 -6.83 15.91 2.55
CA SER A 251 -7.12 15.75 1.14
C SER A 251 -6.57 14.44 0.61
N ARG A 252 -7.14 13.91 -0.47
CA ARG A 252 -6.71 12.62 -1.04
C ARG A 252 -6.57 12.70 -2.56
N GLY A 253 -5.61 11.95 -3.07
CA GLY A 253 -5.33 11.78 -4.49
C GLY A 253 -4.83 10.37 -4.75
N GLY A 254 -5.51 9.64 -5.62
CA GLY A 254 -5.16 8.26 -5.92
C GLY A 254 -5.97 7.64 -7.04
N PHE A 255 -6.06 6.32 -7.00
CA PHE A 255 -6.81 5.50 -7.93
C PHE A 255 -7.89 4.73 -7.18
N GLU A 256 -8.97 4.44 -7.89
CA GLU A 256 -10.05 3.66 -7.34
C GLU A 256 -10.46 2.54 -8.30
N PHE A 257 -10.73 1.38 -7.70
CA PHE A 257 -10.96 0.14 -8.43
C PHE A 257 -12.30 -0.44 -8.05
N TYR A 258 -13.15 -0.73 -9.03
CA TYR A 258 -14.54 -1.17 -8.78
C TYR A 258 -14.93 -2.48 -9.44
N LYS A 259 -15.60 -3.34 -8.66
CA LYS A 259 -16.37 -4.48 -9.15
C LYS A 259 -17.70 -4.06 -9.77
N GLU A 260 -18.43 -5.03 -10.32
CA GLU A 260 -19.75 -4.81 -10.91
C GLU A 260 -20.83 -4.56 -9.87
N ASP A 261 -20.67 -5.15 -8.70
CA ASP A 261 -21.56 -4.96 -7.56
C ASP A 261 -21.40 -3.59 -6.88
N GLY A 262 -20.51 -2.71 -7.36
CA GLY A 262 -20.24 -1.39 -6.78
C GLY A 262 -19.28 -1.40 -5.59
N THR A 263 -18.77 -2.56 -5.18
CA THR A 263 -17.68 -2.63 -4.19
C THR A 263 -16.38 -2.13 -4.82
N GLY A 264 -15.62 -1.33 -4.09
CA GLY A 264 -14.35 -0.80 -4.57
C GLY A 264 -13.24 -0.71 -3.53
N VAL A 265 -12.04 -0.36 -4.00
CA VAL A 265 -10.91 0.04 -3.14
C VAL A 265 -10.29 1.31 -3.71
N PHE A 266 -10.15 2.33 -2.87
CA PHE A 266 -9.29 3.48 -3.14
C PHE A 266 -7.87 3.20 -2.63
N LEU A 267 -6.86 3.54 -3.42
CA LEU A 267 -5.43 3.44 -3.09
C LEU A 267 -4.71 4.73 -3.51
N GLY A 268 -4.03 5.40 -2.58
CA GLY A 268 -3.31 6.62 -2.90
C GLY A 268 -2.68 7.35 -1.72
N LEU A 269 -2.47 8.65 -1.91
CA LEU A 269 -1.93 9.57 -0.91
C LEU A 269 -3.04 10.32 -0.17
N GLN A 270 -2.81 10.56 1.11
CA GLN A 270 -3.59 11.48 1.93
C GLN A 270 -2.68 12.56 2.55
N THR A 271 -3.12 13.82 2.50
CA THR A 271 -2.53 14.89 3.32
C THR A 271 -3.07 14.83 4.75
N ASN A 272 -2.22 15.12 5.73
CA ASN A 272 -2.63 15.34 7.11
C ASN A 272 -2.35 16.79 7.48
N LYS A 273 -3.41 17.60 7.60
CA LYS A 273 -3.29 19.04 7.88
C LYS A 273 -2.67 19.34 9.23
N SER A 274 -2.88 18.46 10.22
CA SER A 274 -2.44 18.70 11.59
C SER A 274 -0.94 18.48 11.76
N THR A 275 -0.40 17.49 11.07
CA THR A 275 1.03 17.14 11.14
C THR A 275 1.85 17.69 9.98
N GLN A 276 1.20 18.20 8.92
CA GLN A 276 1.83 18.62 7.67
C GLN A 276 2.63 17.49 7.01
N LYS A 277 2.10 16.25 7.09
CA LYS A 277 2.71 15.03 6.55
C LYS A 277 1.80 14.33 5.55
N TYR A 278 2.38 13.49 4.72
CA TYR A 278 1.64 12.58 3.84
C TYR A 278 1.48 11.22 4.49
N SER A 279 0.43 10.51 4.12
CA SER A 279 0.21 9.12 4.52
C SER A 279 -0.31 8.32 3.35
N VAL A 280 -0.05 7.02 3.37
CA VAL A 280 -0.70 6.08 2.46
C VAL A 280 -2.12 5.85 2.94
N LEU A 281 -3.06 5.81 2.00
CA LEU A 281 -4.44 5.50 2.33
C LEU A 281 -4.98 4.39 1.43
N ALA A 282 -5.67 3.45 2.09
CA ALA A 282 -6.47 2.44 1.45
C ALA A 282 -7.86 2.41 2.10
N ILE A 283 -8.92 2.58 1.29
CA ILE A 283 -10.31 2.59 1.77
C ILE A 283 -11.09 1.53 1.02
N THR A 284 -11.82 0.69 1.74
CA THR A 284 -12.81 -0.21 1.15
C THR A 284 -14.11 0.55 0.93
N LEU A 285 -14.67 0.47 -0.27
CA LEU A 285 -15.93 1.09 -0.66
C LEU A 285 -16.98 0.00 -0.82
N LYS A 286 -18.14 0.17 -0.19
CA LYS A 286 -19.22 -0.82 -0.22
C LYS A 286 -20.26 -0.45 -1.30
N PRO A 287 -21.02 -1.44 -1.80
CA PRO A 287 -22.10 -1.21 -2.78
C PRO A 287 -23.14 -0.18 -2.35
N ASP A 288 -23.37 -0.04 -1.04
CA ASP A 288 -24.33 0.91 -0.46
C ASP A 288 -23.78 2.34 -0.34
N GLY A 289 -22.56 2.59 -0.84
CA GLY A 289 -21.88 3.88 -0.79
C GLY A 289 -21.15 4.14 0.54
N SER A 290 -21.26 3.25 1.53
CA SER A 290 -20.51 3.38 2.78
C SER A 290 -19.04 3.02 2.61
N THR A 291 -18.19 3.55 3.49
CA THR A 291 -16.74 3.35 3.46
C THR A 291 -16.26 2.65 4.72
N ASP A 292 -15.31 1.72 4.55
CA ASP A 292 -14.58 1.10 5.65
C ASP A 292 -13.12 1.56 5.59
N TRP A 293 -12.67 2.19 6.67
CA TRP A 293 -11.30 2.68 6.78
C TRP A 293 -10.36 1.50 7.00
N GLY A 294 -9.54 1.23 5.98
CA GLY A 294 -8.58 0.14 5.96
C GLY A 294 -8.89 -0.94 4.94
N THR A 295 -7.92 -1.84 4.81
CA THR A 295 -7.89 -3.00 3.92
C THR A 295 -7.16 -4.13 4.65
N ASP A 296 -7.35 -5.36 4.21
CA ASP A 296 -6.49 -6.46 4.62
C ASP A 296 -5.16 -6.30 3.87
N GLY A 297 -4.02 -6.27 4.56
CA GLY A 297 -2.71 -6.03 3.96
C GLY A 297 -1.73 -5.35 4.93
N SER A 298 -0.54 -5.03 4.44
CA SER A 298 0.47 -4.27 5.20
C SER A 298 0.80 -2.96 4.50
N PHE A 299 0.98 -1.89 5.27
CA PHE A 299 1.44 -0.59 4.77
C PHE A 299 2.72 -0.15 5.47
N ILE A 300 3.60 0.49 4.71
CA ILE A 300 4.80 1.15 5.23
C ILE A 300 4.44 2.61 5.51
N ASP A 301 4.84 3.10 6.68
CA ASP A 301 4.71 4.52 7.00
C ASP A 301 5.66 5.36 6.13
N ILE A 302 5.10 6.38 5.50
CA ILE A 302 5.80 7.33 4.63
C ILE A 302 5.81 8.75 5.20
N SER A 303 5.31 8.92 6.43
CA SER A 303 4.99 10.24 6.97
C SER A 303 6.20 11.17 7.15
N ASP A 304 7.40 10.60 7.31
CA ASP A 304 8.67 11.33 7.43
C ASP A 304 9.46 11.42 6.11
N ASP A 305 8.86 11.06 4.97
CA ASP A 305 9.53 11.06 3.67
C ASP A 305 9.52 12.45 3.01
N GLU A 306 10.63 13.18 3.14
CA GLU A 306 10.79 14.53 2.60
C GLU A 306 10.72 14.57 1.06
N ASP A 307 11.14 13.50 0.37
CA ASP A 307 11.10 13.44 -1.10
C ASP A 307 9.66 13.35 -1.60
N ILE A 308 8.81 12.57 -0.91
CA ILE A 308 7.36 12.53 -1.19
C ILE A 308 6.74 13.89 -0.95
N TYR A 309 7.07 14.54 0.18
CA TYR A 309 6.55 15.88 0.48
C TYR A 309 6.89 16.88 -0.62
N LYS A 310 8.17 16.94 -1.04
CA LYS A 310 8.63 17.84 -2.12
C LYS A 310 7.95 17.52 -3.44
N ALA A 311 7.88 16.25 -3.82
CA ALA A 311 7.31 15.83 -5.09
C ALA A 311 5.79 16.13 -5.19
N ALA A 312 5.02 15.85 -4.13
CA ALA A 312 3.57 16.09 -4.09
C ALA A 312 3.18 17.57 -4.21
N ASN A 313 4.04 18.45 -3.68
CA ASN A 313 3.89 19.90 -3.74
C ASN A 313 4.52 20.54 -4.99
N SER A 314 5.12 19.75 -5.88
CA SER A 314 5.75 20.24 -7.12
C SER A 314 4.86 20.00 -8.34
N SER A 315 5.14 20.70 -9.45
CA SER A 315 4.47 20.46 -10.74
C SER A 315 4.79 19.09 -11.36
N GLN A 316 5.78 18.35 -10.83
CA GLN A 316 6.12 17.01 -11.32
C GLN A 316 5.22 15.92 -10.74
N GLY A 317 4.64 16.16 -9.55
CA GLY A 317 3.85 15.18 -8.80
C GLY A 317 4.67 14.00 -8.24
N VAL A 318 4.06 13.22 -7.36
CA VAL A 318 4.62 11.95 -6.86
C VAL A 318 4.26 10.83 -7.82
N PRO A 319 5.21 10.04 -8.32
CA PRO A 319 4.89 8.82 -9.06
C PRO A 319 4.14 7.83 -8.17
N ILE A 320 2.90 7.47 -8.53
CA ILE A 320 2.10 6.44 -7.88
C ILE A 320 1.80 5.34 -8.90
N GLY A 321 1.93 4.09 -8.49
CA GLY A 321 1.57 2.92 -9.29
C GLY A 321 0.75 1.95 -8.47
N VAL A 322 -0.28 1.35 -9.08
CA VAL A 322 -1.07 0.29 -8.44
C VAL A 322 -1.23 -0.87 -9.40
N LEU A 323 -0.87 -2.06 -8.94
CA LEU A 323 -1.17 -3.32 -9.60
C LEU A 323 -2.40 -3.93 -8.94
N TYR A 324 -3.40 -4.25 -9.73
CA TYR A 324 -4.40 -5.24 -9.38
C TYR A 324 -4.08 -6.53 -10.13
N ASP A 325 -3.92 -7.63 -9.41
CA ASP A 325 -3.77 -8.97 -9.98
C ASP A 325 -4.57 -9.96 -9.14
N LYS A 326 -5.55 -10.62 -9.77
CA LYS A 326 -6.28 -11.76 -9.17
C LYS A 326 -6.82 -11.50 -7.77
N GLY A 327 -7.43 -10.34 -7.57
CA GLY A 327 -8.05 -9.99 -6.29
C GLY A 327 -7.11 -9.39 -5.26
N LYS A 328 -5.83 -9.18 -5.59
CA LYS A 328 -4.87 -8.51 -4.72
C LYS A 328 -4.37 -7.23 -5.34
N PHE A 329 -4.03 -6.27 -4.49
CA PHE A 329 -3.45 -5.00 -4.88
C PHE A 329 -2.06 -4.82 -4.29
N ASP A 330 -1.15 -4.29 -5.10
CA ASP A 330 0.15 -3.79 -4.66
C ASP A 330 0.24 -2.30 -5.01
N LEU A 331 0.79 -1.51 -4.09
CA LEU A 331 0.83 -0.05 -4.19
C LEU A 331 2.28 0.45 -4.08
N TRP A 332 2.68 1.24 -5.08
CA TRP A 332 3.94 1.94 -5.15
C TRP A 332 3.75 3.44 -5.03
N ILE A 333 4.57 4.09 -4.20
CA ILE A 333 4.62 5.55 -4.06
C ILE A 333 6.08 5.99 -4.14
N ASN A 334 6.36 6.92 -5.04
CA ASN A 334 7.68 7.41 -5.36
C ASN A 334 8.70 6.27 -5.61
N GLY A 335 8.26 5.23 -6.32
CA GLY A 335 9.07 4.04 -6.58
C GLY A 335 9.25 3.09 -5.39
N LYS A 336 8.69 3.36 -4.20
CA LYS A 336 8.73 2.45 -3.05
C LYS A 336 7.46 1.59 -3.03
N LEU A 337 7.58 0.28 -2.89
CA LEU A 337 6.42 -0.57 -2.58
C LEU A 337 5.99 -0.28 -1.14
N VAL A 338 4.89 0.43 -0.98
CA VAL A 338 4.39 0.89 0.31
C VAL A 338 3.24 0.04 0.82
N GLY A 339 2.62 -0.77 -0.03
CA GLY A 339 1.69 -1.80 0.43
C GLY A 339 1.61 -2.97 -0.54
N TYR A 340 1.44 -4.17 0.02
CA TYR A 340 1.51 -5.43 -0.73
C TYR A 340 0.41 -6.40 -0.29
N ASN A 341 -0.05 -7.24 -1.21
CA ASN A 341 -1.13 -8.21 -1.00
C ASN A 341 -2.41 -7.60 -0.41
N ILE A 342 -2.66 -6.32 -0.73
CA ILE A 342 -3.81 -5.57 -0.24
C ILE A 342 -5.10 -6.18 -0.79
N ASN A 343 -6.16 -6.22 0.01
CA ASN A 343 -7.50 -6.62 -0.41
C ASN A 343 -8.54 -5.82 0.38
N ALA A 344 -9.72 -5.61 -0.20
CA ALA A 344 -10.84 -5.04 0.54
C ALA A 344 -11.15 -5.86 1.80
N ARG A 345 -11.55 -5.17 2.85
CA ARG A 345 -11.79 -5.76 4.16
C ARG A 345 -13.16 -6.46 4.22
N GLY A 346 -13.23 -7.62 4.88
CA GLY A 346 -14.49 -8.30 5.21
C GLY A 346 -15.21 -8.91 3.99
N ASP A 347 -16.54 -8.93 4.02
CA ASP A 347 -17.38 -9.52 2.96
C ASP A 347 -17.26 -8.79 1.60
N SER A 348 -16.59 -7.63 1.58
CA SER A 348 -16.27 -6.84 0.38
C SER A 348 -15.01 -7.33 -0.36
N ALA A 349 -14.40 -8.44 0.07
CA ALA A 349 -13.14 -8.93 -0.49
C ALA A 349 -13.20 -9.20 -2.01
N PHE A 350 -12.09 -8.91 -2.68
CA PHE A 350 -11.85 -9.24 -4.08
C PHE A 350 -11.33 -10.68 -4.16
N THR A 351 -11.87 -11.45 -5.10
CA THR A 351 -11.49 -12.84 -5.37
C THR A 351 -10.59 -12.92 -6.61
N GLU A 352 -9.96 -14.06 -6.87
CA GLU A 352 -9.14 -14.30 -8.06
C GLU A 352 -9.89 -14.05 -9.38
N ASN A 353 -11.22 -14.22 -9.38
CA ASN A 353 -12.07 -14.02 -10.55
C ASN A 353 -12.70 -12.61 -10.61
N SER A 354 -12.49 -11.78 -9.59
CA SER A 354 -13.03 -10.43 -9.59
C SER A 354 -12.40 -9.62 -10.74
N LYS A 355 -13.22 -8.78 -11.37
CA LYS A 355 -12.78 -7.90 -12.45
C LYS A 355 -13.09 -6.47 -12.09
N VAL A 356 -12.14 -5.58 -12.35
CA VAL A 356 -12.19 -4.19 -11.90
C VAL A 356 -12.14 -3.21 -13.06
N THR A 357 -12.81 -2.07 -12.88
CA THR A 357 -12.57 -0.82 -13.62
C THR A 357 -11.61 0.07 -12.84
N VAL A 358 -11.08 1.13 -13.48
CA VAL A 358 -10.14 2.06 -12.83
C VAL A 358 -10.60 3.51 -13.03
N SER A 359 -10.57 4.29 -11.95
CA SER A 359 -10.83 5.74 -11.95
C SER A 359 -9.75 6.54 -11.23
N LEU A 360 -9.64 7.82 -11.58
CA LEU A 360 -8.91 8.83 -10.81
C LEU A 360 -9.82 9.43 -9.76
N GLU A 361 -9.24 9.75 -8.61
CA GLU A 361 -9.99 10.23 -7.45
C GLU A 361 -9.32 11.42 -6.78
N SER A 362 -10.06 12.51 -6.61
CA SER A 362 -9.59 13.74 -5.95
C SER A 362 -10.56 14.18 -4.87
N TRP A 363 -10.08 14.31 -3.64
CA TRP A 363 -10.94 14.61 -2.48
C TRP A 363 -10.46 15.91 -1.84
N ARG A 364 -11.35 16.91 -1.82
CA ARG A 364 -11.20 18.17 -1.08
C ARG A 364 -9.97 19.03 -1.44
N ASN A 365 -9.29 18.72 -2.55
CA ASN A 365 -8.14 19.49 -3.04
C ASN A 365 -8.01 19.39 -4.55
N TYR A 366 -7.49 20.44 -5.19
CA TYR A 366 -7.18 20.42 -6.60
C TYR A 366 -5.98 19.50 -6.83
N THR A 367 -6.22 18.39 -7.52
CA THR A 367 -5.25 17.32 -7.76
C THR A 367 -4.98 17.25 -9.26
N SER A 368 -3.70 17.29 -9.63
CA SER A 368 -3.28 17.09 -11.01
C SER A 368 -2.65 15.71 -11.17
N TYR A 369 -2.96 15.05 -12.28
CA TYR A 369 -2.42 13.76 -12.67
C TYR A 369 -1.68 13.94 -13.98
N HIS A 370 -0.41 13.52 -14.00
CA HIS A 370 0.43 13.57 -15.18
C HIS A 370 0.88 12.18 -15.57
N LYS A 371 1.14 11.96 -16.87
CA LYS A 371 1.63 10.69 -17.40
C LYS A 371 0.76 9.49 -16.98
N VAL A 372 -0.55 9.68 -16.95
CA VAL A 372 -1.50 8.61 -16.63
C VAL A 372 -1.38 7.50 -17.66
N ALA A 373 -1.14 6.27 -17.20
CA ALA A 373 -1.06 5.09 -18.04
C ALA A 373 -1.83 3.92 -17.43
N ILE A 374 -2.53 3.17 -18.27
CA ILE A 374 -3.22 1.93 -17.91
C ILE A 374 -2.72 0.83 -18.83
N SER A 375 -2.37 -0.31 -18.25
CA SER A 375 -1.84 -1.47 -18.95
C SER A 375 -2.31 -2.77 -18.32
N ASP A 376 -2.27 -3.85 -19.07
CA ASP A 376 -2.49 -5.23 -18.62
C ASP A 376 -1.19 -5.93 -18.19
N SER A 377 -0.04 -5.40 -18.60
CA SER A 377 1.30 -5.76 -18.10
C SER A 377 1.85 -4.72 -17.14
N VAL A 378 2.61 -5.14 -16.13
CA VAL A 378 3.34 -4.23 -15.25
C VAL A 378 4.33 -3.35 -16.03
N SER A 379 4.27 -2.03 -15.86
CA SER A 379 5.04 -1.06 -16.65
C SER A 379 6.56 -1.24 -16.47
N SER A 380 7.38 -0.87 -17.44
CA SER A 380 8.83 -1.12 -17.36
C SER A 380 9.61 -0.01 -16.63
N TYR A 381 10.51 -0.34 -15.71
CA TYR A 381 11.39 0.57 -14.98
C TYR A 381 12.85 0.09 -14.96
N LYS A 382 13.81 1.00 -14.77
CA LYS A 382 15.22 0.59 -14.55
C LYS A 382 15.44 0.20 -13.09
N LEU A 383 16.05 -0.96 -12.88
CA LEU A 383 16.34 -1.52 -11.56
C LEU A 383 17.85 -1.40 -11.29
N ASN A 384 18.23 -0.78 -10.19
CA ASN A 384 19.61 -0.59 -9.78
C ASN A 384 19.72 -0.53 -8.25
N GLY A 385 20.91 -0.83 -7.73
CA GLY A 385 21.11 -0.99 -6.31
C GLY A 385 22.49 -1.57 -5.99
N THR A 386 22.66 -1.95 -4.73
CA THR A 386 23.83 -2.68 -4.23
C THR A 386 23.38 -3.98 -3.58
N VAL A 387 24.19 -5.02 -3.70
CA VAL A 387 23.97 -6.31 -3.02
C VAL A 387 25.14 -6.58 -2.09
N LYS A 388 24.82 -6.89 -0.84
CA LYS A 388 25.76 -7.39 0.15
C LYS A 388 25.31 -8.76 0.64
N LEU A 389 26.28 -9.61 0.97
CA LEU A 389 26.07 -10.86 1.67
C LEU A 389 26.37 -10.64 3.15
N TYR A 390 25.44 -11.00 4.04
CA TYR A 390 25.70 -11.08 5.46
C TYR A 390 26.22 -12.48 5.80
N GLN A 391 27.49 -12.55 6.20
CA GLN A 391 28.21 -13.78 6.51
C GLN A 391 29.31 -13.50 7.53
N ASN A 392 29.48 -14.40 8.50
CA ASN A 392 30.51 -14.33 9.54
C ASN A 392 30.53 -12.95 10.24
N GLY A 393 29.36 -12.48 10.68
CA GLY A 393 29.12 -11.20 11.36
C GLY A 393 29.40 -9.94 10.54
N THR A 394 29.75 -10.08 9.26
CA THR A 394 30.15 -8.96 8.40
C THR A 394 29.28 -8.84 7.15
N TYR A 395 29.21 -7.63 6.60
CA TYR A 395 28.54 -7.36 5.33
C TYR A 395 29.59 -7.25 4.23
N VAL A 396 29.61 -8.22 3.32
CA VAL A 396 30.57 -8.26 2.21
C VAL A 396 29.87 -7.89 0.90
N PRO A 397 30.38 -6.94 0.10
CA PRO A 397 29.84 -6.68 -1.22
C PRO A 397 29.86 -7.94 -2.08
N LEU A 398 28.73 -8.26 -2.72
CA LEU A 398 28.65 -9.40 -3.63
C LEU A 398 29.25 -9.01 -4.99
N ALA A 399 30.57 -8.94 -5.07
CA ALA A 399 31.28 -8.35 -6.21
C ALA A 399 31.42 -9.31 -7.41
N ASN A 400 31.32 -8.78 -8.64
CA ASN A 400 31.54 -9.51 -9.90
C ASN A 400 30.76 -10.84 -10.00
N THR A 401 29.53 -10.86 -9.48
CA THR A 401 28.75 -12.08 -9.25
C THR A 401 27.44 -12.02 -10.03
N GLU A 402 27.05 -13.15 -10.63
CA GLU A 402 25.73 -13.28 -11.26
C GLU A 402 24.63 -13.41 -10.19
N ILE A 403 23.63 -12.55 -10.28
CA ILE A 403 22.42 -12.56 -9.46
C ILE A 403 21.20 -12.76 -10.35
N THR A 404 20.18 -13.44 -9.83
CA THR A 404 18.92 -13.70 -10.55
C THR A 404 17.78 -12.94 -9.89
N PHE A 405 16.92 -12.34 -10.70
CA PHE A 405 15.70 -11.68 -10.28
C PHE A 405 14.50 -12.46 -10.79
N VAL A 406 13.51 -12.71 -9.94
CA VAL A 406 12.25 -13.39 -10.30
C VAL A 406 11.07 -12.52 -9.84
N GLY A 407 10.25 -12.07 -10.78
CA GLY A 407 9.03 -11.32 -10.50
C GLY A 407 7.95 -12.20 -9.88
N ALA A 408 7.24 -11.68 -8.87
CA ALA A 408 6.26 -12.42 -8.10
C ALA A 408 4.98 -12.72 -8.89
N HIS A 409 4.58 -11.86 -9.83
CA HIS A 409 3.28 -11.94 -10.48
C HIS A 409 3.34 -12.61 -11.85
N ASP A 410 4.28 -12.17 -12.69
CA ASP A 410 4.40 -12.70 -14.06
C ASP A 410 5.51 -13.76 -14.20
N GLY A 411 6.22 -14.08 -13.11
CA GLY A 411 7.36 -15.00 -13.14
C GLY A 411 8.52 -14.51 -14.01
N TYR A 412 8.48 -13.24 -14.43
CA TYR A 412 9.50 -12.64 -15.29
C TYR A 412 10.86 -12.77 -14.61
N THR A 413 11.79 -13.42 -15.30
CA THR A 413 13.10 -13.78 -14.75
C THR A 413 14.21 -13.17 -15.59
N PHE A 414 15.18 -12.53 -14.95
CA PHE A 414 16.38 -12.02 -15.61
C PHE A 414 17.60 -12.12 -14.69
N LYS A 415 18.79 -12.02 -15.29
CA LYS A 415 20.08 -12.14 -14.61
C LYS A 415 20.95 -10.91 -14.88
N LEU A 416 21.74 -10.52 -13.88
CA LEU A 416 22.72 -9.43 -13.99
C LEU A 416 24.01 -9.83 -13.28
N THR A 417 25.13 -9.25 -13.70
CA THR A 417 26.39 -9.34 -12.98
C THR A 417 26.64 -8.05 -12.22
N THR A 418 26.94 -8.15 -10.93
CA THR A 418 27.31 -7.00 -10.10
C THR A 418 28.72 -6.50 -10.42
N ASP A 419 29.01 -5.22 -10.13
CA ASP A 419 30.36 -4.66 -10.24
C ASP A 419 31.27 -5.03 -9.04
N SER A 420 32.49 -4.49 -9.02
CA SER A 420 33.46 -4.72 -7.93
C SER A 420 33.00 -4.26 -6.54
N GLN A 421 31.95 -3.45 -6.46
CA GLN A 421 31.37 -2.91 -5.22
C GLN A 421 29.99 -3.52 -4.93
N GLY A 422 29.60 -4.58 -5.65
CA GLY A 422 28.30 -5.23 -5.51
C GLY A 422 27.15 -4.43 -6.13
N ARG A 423 27.41 -3.42 -6.96
CA ARG A 423 26.37 -2.61 -7.60
C ARG A 423 25.78 -3.33 -8.81
N PHE A 424 24.49 -3.19 -9.04
CA PHE A 424 23.82 -3.66 -10.24
C PHE A 424 23.01 -2.52 -10.87
N ALA A 425 22.83 -2.60 -12.19
CA ALA A 425 21.89 -1.78 -12.93
C ALA A 425 21.35 -2.58 -14.13
N SER A 426 20.03 -2.62 -14.28
CA SER A 426 19.39 -3.28 -15.39
C SER A 426 19.71 -2.51 -16.68
N PRO A 427 20.21 -3.19 -17.74
CA PRO A 427 20.57 -2.52 -18.98
C PRO A 427 19.33 -1.98 -19.71
N ASN A 428 18.20 -2.68 -19.56
CA ASN A 428 16.90 -2.29 -20.08
C ASN A 428 15.89 -2.10 -18.93
N PRO A 429 14.81 -1.34 -19.15
CA PRO A 429 13.66 -1.37 -18.27
C PRO A 429 13.10 -2.79 -18.10
N VAL A 430 12.78 -3.19 -16.86
CA VAL A 430 12.16 -4.46 -16.48
C VAL A 430 10.73 -4.22 -15.95
N PRO A 431 9.78 -5.15 -16.05
CA PRO A 431 8.41 -4.96 -15.57
C PRO A 431 8.35 -4.58 -14.07
N MET A 432 7.46 -3.68 -13.66
CA MET A 432 7.20 -3.27 -12.28
C MET A 432 6.61 -4.42 -11.46
N ASP A 433 7.44 -5.25 -10.85
CA ASP A 433 7.02 -6.40 -10.06
C ASP A 433 7.71 -6.38 -8.69
N MET A 434 7.25 -7.20 -7.75
CA MET A 434 8.05 -7.60 -6.61
C MET A 434 9.08 -8.63 -7.06
N TYR A 435 10.36 -8.26 -7.01
CA TYR A 435 11.43 -9.18 -7.38
C TYR A 435 12.06 -9.87 -6.17
N THR A 436 12.11 -11.19 -6.21
CA THR A 436 13.03 -11.97 -5.39
C THR A 436 14.41 -11.96 -6.05
N LEU A 437 15.44 -11.56 -5.30
CA LEU A 437 16.83 -11.60 -5.75
C LEU A 437 17.52 -12.81 -5.13
N SER A 438 18.07 -13.68 -5.96
CA SER A 438 18.77 -14.88 -5.53
C SER A 438 20.23 -14.93 -6.00
N TYR A 439 21.06 -15.52 -5.15
CA TYR A 439 22.45 -15.88 -5.39
C TYR A 439 22.70 -17.30 -4.86
N GLY A 440 22.96 -18.25 -5.77
CA GLY A 440 23.01 -19.68 -5.44
C GLY A 440 21.70 -20.14 -4.78
N ASP A 441 21.82 -20.89 -3.67
CA ASP A 441 20.68 -21.33 -2.84
C ASP A 441 20.26 -20.30 -1.78
N SER A 442 20.84 -19.09 -1.82
CA SER A 442 20.48 -17.99 -0.92
C SER A 442 19.60 -16.98 -1.66
N SER A 443 18.58 -16.46 -0.99
CA SER A 443 17.68 -15.48 -1.59
C SER A 443 17.40 -14.33 -0.64
N TYR A 444 17.48 -13.11 -1.16
CA TYR A 444 16.81 -11.97 -0.58
C TYR A 444 15.36 -11.94 -1.07
N THR A 445 14.42 -11.95 -0.13
CA THR A 445 13.01 -11.72 -0.41
C THR A 445 12.62 -10.36 0.17
N GLY A 446 12.29 -9.41 -0.69
CA GLY A 446 11.89 -8.06 -0.29
C GLY A 446 11.77 -7.15 -1.51
N PRO A 447 11.06 -6.02 -1.42
CA PRO A 447 10.76 -5.19 -2.58
C PRO A 447 12.02 -4.55 -3.17
N ILE A 448 12.42 -4.87 -4.41
CA ILE A 448 13.60 -4.26 -5.04
C ILE A 448 13.16 -3.18 -6.01
N LEU A 449 12.99 -1.95 -5.51
CA LEU A 449 12.54 -0.84 -6.33
C LEU A 449 13.34 0.44 -6.08
N HIS A 450 13.36 1.27 -7.12
CA HIS A 450 14.21 2.45 -7.26
C HIS A 450 13.35 3.71 -7.47
N SER A 451 13.77 4.83 -6.87
CA SER A 451 13.53 6.18 -7.38
C SER A 451 14.84 6.69 -7.99
N SER A 452 14.78 7.58 -8.99
CA SER A 452 15.90 8.02 -9.85
C SER A 452 17.24 8.35 -9.17
N ASP A 453 17.27 8.56 -7.84
CA ASP A 453 18.42 9.10 -7.13
C ASP A 453 18.92 8.23 -5.95
N ASN A 454 18.22 7.14 -5.56
CA ASN A 454 18.57 6.35 -4.38
C ASN A 454 18.67 4.84 -4.67
N ALA A 455 19.90 4.35 -4.86
CA ALA A 455 20.24 2.93 -5.01
C ALA A 455 19.81 2.11 -3.77
N LYS A 456 18.96 1.09 -3.96
CA LYS A 456 18.55 0.21 -2.86
C LYS A 456 19.67 -0.73 -2.47
N GLU A 457 19.97 -0.80 -1.18
CA GLU A 457 20.83 -1.83 -0.60
C GLU A 457 20.02 -3.11 -0.32
N CYS A 458 20.45 -4.22 -0.92
CA CYS A 458 19.88 -5.55 -0.73
C CYS A 458 20.87 -6.39 0.08
N VAL A 459 20.44 -6.91 1.24
CA VAL A 459 21.26 -7.80 2.07
C VAL A 459 20.73 -9.22 1.94
N ILE A 460 21.50 -10.08 1.26
CA ILE A 460 21.24 -11.52 1.26
C ILE A 460 21.88 -12.11 2.51
N GLN A 461 21.14 -12.91 3.28
CA GLN A 461 21.74 -13.73 4.32
C GLN A 461 22.33 -14.97 3.68
N PHE A 462 23.62 -15.25 3.95
CA PHE A 462 24.24 -16.47 3.45
C PHE A 462 23.52 -17.68 4.05
N ASN A 463 23.17 -18.67 3.22
CA ASN A 463 22.53 -19.88 3.72
C ASN A 463 23.58 -20.80 4.36
N TYR A 464 24.10 -20.42 5.53
CA TYR A 464 25.14 -21.16 6.26
C TYR A 464 24.68 -22.57 6.66
N ALA A 465 23.37 -22.71 6.95
CA ALA A 465 22.75 -23.97 7.24
C ALA A 465 21.26 -23.95 6.86
N TYR A 466 20.69 -25.10 6.55
CA TYR A 466 19.26 -25.22 6.23
C TYR A 466 18.61 -26.41 6.95
N VAL A 467 17.31 -26.28 7.22
CA VAL A 467 16.51 -27.35 7.83
C VAL A 467 16.26 -28.44 6.80
N VAL A 468 16.62 -29.68 7.15
CA VAL A 468 16.32 -30.87 6.32
C VAL A 468 15.05 -31.56 6.82
N GLU A 469 14.83 -31.58 8.13
CA GLU A 469 13.66 -32.19 8.77
C GLU A 469 13.31 -31.43 10.05
N GLY A 470 12.02 -31.29 10.36
CA GLY A 470 11.56 -30.61 11.57
C GLY A 470 11.69 -29.08 11.50
N SER A 471 12.25 -28.47 12.53
CA SER A 471 12.40 -27.00 12.63
C SER A 471 13.67 -26.58 13.39
N ALA A 472 14.17 -25.38 13.09
CA ALA A 472 15.30 -24.77 13.77
C ALA A 472 15.21 -23.25 13.73
N ASP A 473 15.86 -22.59 14.69
CA ASP A 473 16.17 -21.16 14.63
C ASP A 473 17.52 -20.97 13.95
N LEU A 474 17.49 -20.34 12.78
CA LEU A 474 18.64 -20.02 11.94
C LEU A 474 18.94 -18.51 11.90
N SER A 475 18.23 -17.69 12.69
CA SER A 475 18.31 -16.23 12.64
C SER A 475 19.72 -15.67 12.91
N ARG A 476 20.54 -16.45 13.63
CA ARG A 476 21.91 -16.09 14.06
C ARG A 476 22.99 -16.95 13.41
N MET A 477 22.65 -17.72 12.36
CA MET A 477 23.59 -18.63 11.70
C MET A 477 24.72 -17.89 10.97
N ASN A 478 24.54 -16.60 10.68
CA ASN A 478 25.53 -15.76 10.00
C ASN A 478 26.23 -14.77 10.92
N ASP A 479 25.92 -14.75 12.21
CA ASP A 479 26.69 -14.00 13.21
C ASP A 479 28.13 -14.56 13.30
N ASP A 480 29.06 -13.83 13.92
CA ASP A 480 30.45 -14.28 14.13
C ASP A 480 30.55 -15.67 14.79
N ASN A 481 29.57 -15.99 15.65
CA ASN A 481 29.51 -17.24 16.40
C ASN A 481 28.61 -18.31 15.74
N HIS A 482 28.06 -18.09 14.55
CA HIS A 482 27.26 -19.07 13.79
C HIS A 482 26.27 -19.86 14.66
N THR A 483 25.37 -19.18 15.37
CA THR A 483 24.47 -19.85 16.32
C THR A 483 23.27 -20.46 15.60
N ILE A 484 23.04 -21.75 15.84
CA ILE A 484 21.93 -22.54 15.28
C ILE A 484 21.24 -23.26 16.43
N ILE A 485 19.93 -23.07 16.58
CA ILE A 485 19.14 -23.80 17.59
C ILE A 485 18.26 -24.82 16.89
N VAL A 486 18.58 -26.10 17.06
CA VAL A 486 17.83 -27.19 16.46
C VAL A 486 16.77 -27.65 17.46
N ASN A 487 15.50 -27.67 17.05
CA ASN A 487 14.41 -28.13 17.91
C ASN A 487 14.43 -29.67 18.06
N GLU A 488 13.54 -30.16 18.90
CA GLU A 488 13.35 -31.60 19.11
C GLU A 488 12.97 -32.29 17.80
N SER A 489 13.48 -33.50 17.59
CA SER A 489 13.18 -34.33 16.41
C SER A 489 13.41 -33.61 15.07
N SER A 490 14.46 -32.80 15.02
CA SER A 490 14.78 -31.94 13.87
C SER A 490 16.22 -32.16 13.40
N MET A 491 16.48 -31.77 12.16
CA MET A 491 17.74 -31.96 11.47
C MET A 491 18.10 -30.72 10.65
N VAL A 492 19.32 -30.22 10.85
CA VAL A 492 19.88 -29.07 10.12
C VAL A 492 21.17 -29.50 9.44
N ARG A 493 21.34 -29.14 8.17
CA ARG A 493 22.59 -29.38 7.42
C ARG A 493 23.41 -28.11 7.30
N LEU A 494 24.72 -28.23 7.50
CA LEU A 494 25.66 -27.15 7.19
C LEU A 494 25.93 -27.09 5.69
N ASN A 495 25.93 -25.89 5.12
CA ASN A 495 26.25 -25.67 3.72
C ASN A 495 27.78 -25.60 3.54
N THR A 496 28.39 -26.75 3.25
CA THR A 496 29.85 -26.90 3.21
C THR A 496 30.43 -26.90 1.79
N GLY A 497 29.60 -26.74 0.75
CA GLY A 497 30.02 -26.73 -0.64
C GLY A 497 30.35 -28.15 -1.19
N SER A 498 30.23 -28.34 -2.50
CA SER A 498 30.36 -29.66 -3.13
C SER A 498 31.76 -30.28 -3.02
N ALA A 499 32.82 -29.45 -2.99
CA ALA A 499 34.18 -29.93 -2.83
C ALA A 499 34.44 -30.54 -1.44
N PHE A 500 33.80 -29.98 -0.40
CA PHE A 500 33.99 -30.42 0.99
C PHE A 500 33.54 -31.87 1.22
N ALA A 501 32.49 -32.31 0.55
CA ALA A 501 31.98 -33.68 0.72
C ALA A 501 33.06 -34.76 0.50
N SER A 502 34.03 -34.48 -0.37
CA SER A 502 35.17 -35.34 -0.67
C SER A 502 36.35 -35.21 0.32
N GLN A 503 36.30 -34.24 1.24
CA GLN A 503 37.35 -33.99 2.20
C GLN A 503 37.44 -35.11 3.23
N ARG A 504 38.67 -35.59 3.49
CA ARG A 504 38.94 -36.68 4.43
C ARG A 504 39.71 -36.24 5.67
N TYR A 505 40.13 -34.98 5.69
CA TYR A 505 40.84 -34.38 6.80
C TYR A 505 40.23 -33.03 7.10
N TYR A 506 39.48 -32.92 8.20
CA TYR A 506 38.92 -31.67 8.67
C TYR A 506 38.63 -31.71 10.17
N VAL A 507 38.50 -30.52 10.77
CA VAL A 507 38.08 -30.32 12.15
C VAL A 507 36.84 -29.43 12.13
N LEU A 508 35.71 -29.98 12.57
CA LEU A 508 34.53 -29.20 12.92
C LEU A 508 34.64 -28.85 14.40
N SER A 509 34.87 -27.58 14.74
CA SER A 509 34.82 -27.10 16.12
C SER A 509 33.50 -26.38 16.37
N LEU A 510 32.89 -26.62 17.52
CA LEU A 510 31.65 -25.97 17.93
C LEU A 510 31.46 -26.07 19.44
N LYS A 511 30.54 -25.30 19.97
CA LYS A 511 30.01 -25.43 21.33
C LYS A 511 28.59 -25.99 21.27
N ILE A 512 28.33 -27.02 22.07
CA ILE A 512 27.03 -27.71 22.13
C ILE A 512 26.40 -27.47 23.51
N ARG A 513 25.16 -26.95 23.53
CA ARG A 513 24.39 -26.73 24.75
C ARG A 513 22.98 -27.28 24.60
N ALA A 514 22.60 -28.24 25.46
CA ALA A 514 21.25 -28.76 25.49
C ALA A 514 20.33 -27.77 26.20
N LEU A 515 19.20 -27.43 25.56
CA LEU A 515 18.19 -26.50 26.08
C LEU A 515 16.97 -27.21 26.69
N SER A 516 16.77 -28.48 26.37
CA SER A 516 15.74 -29.33 26.99
C SER A 516 16.39 -30.27 28.03
N PRO A 517 15.76 -30.52 29.20
CA PRO A 517 16.23 -31.52 30.15
C PRO A 517 16.19 -32.93 29.55
N ILE A 518 17.28 -33.70 29.71
CA ILE A 518 17.32 -35.10 29.28
C ILE A 518 16.98 -36.01 30.46
N THR A 519 16.09 -36.96 30.23
CA THR A 519 15.89 -38.16 31.08
C THR A 519 16.49 -39.31 30.29
N TYR A 520 17.22 -40.24 30.92
CA TYR A 520 17.89 -41.35 30.21
C TYR A 520 16.90 -42.11 29.33
N ASP A 521 16.98 -41.86 28.02
CA ASP A 521 16.11 -42.41 27.01
C ASP A 521 16.93 -42.55 25.74
N TRP A 522 16.94 -43.75 25.17
CA TRP A 522 17.64 -44.06 23.91
C TRP A 522 17.26 -43.15 22.75
N ASN A 523 16.07 -42.54 22.83
CA ASN A 523 15.54 -41.60 21.87
C ASN A 523 15.88 -40.14 22.21
N LYS A 524 16.45 -39.81 23.37
CA LYS A 524 16.82 -38.45 23.75
C LYS A 524 18.32 -38.23 23.67
N ASN A 525 18.81 -37.81 22.52
CA ASN A 525 20.22 -37.47 22.35
C ASN A 525 20.41 -36.38 21.29
N THR A 526 21.59 -35.76 21.35
CA THR A 526 21.99 -34.65 20.48
C THR A 526 23.43 -34.83 20.05
N GLY A 527 23.76 -34.41 18.84
CA GLY A 527 25.14 -34.48 18.37
C GLY A 527 25.30 -34.07 16.93
N VAL A 528 26.40 -34.53 16.35
CA VAL A 528 26.73 -34.30 14.95
C VAL A 528 26.63 -35.60 14.19
N ALA A 529 25.96 -35.54 13.04
CA ALA A 529 25.85 -36.62 12.09
C ALA A 529 26.64 -36.31 10.81
N PHE A 530 27.19 -37.36 10.23
CA PHE A 530 27.90 -37.37 8.97
C PHE A 530 27.08 -38.21 8.00
N ALA A 531 26.50 -37.58 6.99
CA ALA A 531 25.63 -38.25 6.03
C ALA A 531 26.20 -38.11 4.63
N SER A 532 25.92 -39.09 3.76
CA SER A 532 26.18 -38.90 2.34
C SER A 532 25.47 -37.65 1.81
N VAL A 533 26.09 -37.00 0.83
CA VAL A 533 25.55 -35.79 0.21
C VAL A 533 24.10 -36.03 -0.22
N GLY A 534 23.20 -35.12 0.18
CA GLY A 534 21.78 -35.22 -0.15
C GLY A 534 20.98 -36.27 0.65
N ALA A 535 21.60 -37.06 1.53
CA ALA A 535 20.90 -38.13 2.24
C ALA A 535 20.20 -37.66 3.54
N GLY A 536 19.03 -38.24 3.83
CA GLY A 536 18.28 -38.04 5.07
C GLY A 536 18.69 -39.00 6.20
N LYS A 537 17.88 -39.06 7.26
CA LYS A 537 18.13 -39.81 8.51
C LYS A 537 18.63 -41.26 8.32
N GLY A 538 18.08 -41.99 7.34
CA GLY A 538 18.36 -43.41 7.11
C GLY A 538 19.77 -43.75 6.60
N ASN A 539 20.58 -42.74 6.21
CA ASN A 539 21.97 -42.94 5.78
C ASN A 539 22.92 -41.95 6.49
N THR A 540 22.85 -41.95 7.83
CA THR A 540 23.64 -41.07 8.70
C THR A 540 24.51 -41.87 9.67
N TYR A 541 25.70 -41.31 9.93
CA TYR A 541 26.65 -41.77 10.94
C TYR A 541 26.70 -40.69 12.01
N MET A 542 26.05 -40.91 13.14
CA MET A 542 25.93 -39.93 14.21
C MET A 542 26.80 -40.31 15.39
N MET A 543 27.45 -39.29 15.96
CA MET A 543 28.09 -39.36 17.25
C MET A 543 27.39 -38.35 18.16
N SER A 544 26.79 -38.86 19.24
CA SER A 544 25.80 -38.14 20.03
C SER A 544 26.02 -38.27 21.53
N PHE A 545 25.74 -37.20 22.26
CA PHE A 545 25.67 -37.20 23.71
C PHE A 545 24.36 -37.84 24.14
N LEU A 546 24.46 -38.92 24.91
CA LEU A 546 23.34 -39.56 25.60
C LEU A 546 23.56 -39.38 27.10
N ILE A 547 22.76 -38.51 27.72
CA ILE A 547 22.90 -38.17 29.14
C ILE A 547 21.97 -39.01 30.00
N GLY A 548 22.57 -39.61 31.03
CA GLY A 548 21.93 -40.48 32.00
C GLY A 548 21.12 -39.76 33.07
N THR A 549 20.42 -40.54 33.90
CA THR A 549 19.88 -40.08 35.18
C THR A 549 20.94 -40.01 36.28
N SER A 550 22.10 -40.63 36.04
CA SER A 550 23.31 -40.55 36.87
C SER A 550 24.56 -40.38 36.00
N GLU A 551 25.68 -40.02 36.63
CA GLU A 551 26.96 -39.89 35.91
C GLU A 551 27.44 -41.21 35.31
N ASP A 552 27.08 -42.36 35.88
CA ASP A 552 27.45 -43.69 35.36
C ASP A 552 26.77 -44.04 34.04
N GLU A 553 25.67 -43.35 33.73
CA GLU A 553 24.85 -43.58 32.55
C GLU A 553 25.24 -42.68 31.36
N ASN A 554 26.22 -41.81 31.57
CA ASN A 554 26.71 -40.87 30.57
C ASN A 554 27.62 -41.53 29.53
N MET A 555 27.25 -41.40 28.24
CA MET A 555 28.00 -41.99 27.14
C MET A 555 27.99 -41.12 25.87
N ILE A 556 28.91 -41.45 24.96
CA ILE A 556 28.78 -41.12 23.55
C ILE A 556 28.14 -42.31 22.82
N LYS A 557 26.95 -42.08 22.27
CA LYS A 557 26.21 -43.04 21.46
C LYS A 557 26.56 -42.84 19.99
N ILE A 558 27.02 -43.91 19.35
CA ILE A 558 27.15 -43.98 17.89
C ILE A 558 25.84 -44.50 17.29
N GLN A 559 25.43 -43.95 16.17
CA GLN A 559 24.36 -44.52 15.35
C GLN A 559 24.81 -44.59 13.88
N ASN A 560 24.61 -45.74 13.25
CA ASN A 560 24.96 -45.99 11.86
C ASN A 560 23.78 -46.66 11.17
N ASN A 561 23.10 -45.93 10.27
CA ASN A 561 22.05 -46.46 9.39
C ASN A 561 21.03 -47.37 10.11
N ASP A 562 20.62 -47.00 11.32
CA ASP A 562 19.70 -47.76 12.19
C ASP A 562 20.15 -49.19 12.59
N LYS A 563 21.42 -49.54 12.36
CA LYS A 563 22.00 -50.87 12.66
C LYS A 563 22.76 -50.96 13.99
N GLY A 564 22.80 -49.87 14.75
CA GLY A 564 23.27 -49.89 16.14
C GLY A 564 24.76 -50.21 16.36
N HIS A 565 25.64 -50.32 15.35
CA HIS A 565 27.09 -50.48 15.55
C HIS A 565 27.89 -49.85 14.41
N GLY A 566 29.08 -49.29 14.70
CA GLY A 566 29.99 -48.74 13.70
C GLY A 566 30.90 -49.84 13.13
N SER A 567 30.39 -50.67 12.22
CA SER A 567 31.21 -51.66 11.51
C SER A 567 31.52 -51.23 10.07
N PHE A 568 32.79 -51.31 9.67
CA PHE A 568 33.23 -51.09 8.29
C PHE A 568 34.41 -52.02 7.99
N ASN A 569 34.30 -52.84 6.94
CA ASN A 569 35.32 -53.81 6.52
C ASN A 569 35.88 -54.71 7.64
N GLY A 570 35.02 -55.20 8.54
CA GLY A 570 35.40 -56.12 9.62
C GLY A 570 36.00 -55.46 10.86
N GLU A 571 36.25 -54.15 10.84
CA GLU A 571 36.60 -53.36 12.01
C GLU A 571 35.32 -52.89 12.72
N ASN A 572 35.24 -53.06 14.04
CA ASN A 572 34.02 -52.76 14.81
C ASN A 572 34.33 -51.74 15.92
N ILE A 573 33.62 -50.61 15.90
CA ILE A 573 33.61 -49.63 16.99
C ILE A 573 32.33 -49.82 17.82
N PRO A 574 32.44 -50.03 19.15
CA PRO A 574 31.28 -50.17 20.02
C PRO A 574 30.31 -49.00 19.89
N GLN A 575 29.01 -49.30 19.92
CA GLN A 575 27.97 -48.29 19.87
C GLN A 575 28.00 -47.35 21.06
N ASN A 576 28.14 -47.96 22.25
CA ASN A 576 28.06 -47.29 23.53
C ASN A 576 29.49 -47.05 24.01
N GLN A 577 29.92 -45.79 23.96
CA GLN A 577 31.21 -45.37 24.47
C GLN A 577 30.98 -44.70 25.83
N TRP A 578 30.92 -45.53 26.87
CA TRP A 578 30.72 -45.09 28.24
C TRP A 578 31.89 -44.20 28.69
N TYR A 579 31.57 -42.99 29.11
CA TYR A 579 32.56 -42.01 29.56
C TYR A 579 32.45 -41.71 31.06
N LYS A 580 31.24 -41.82 31.62
CA LYS A 580 30.97 -41.80 33.06
C LYS A 580 31.49 -40.58 33.81
N ASN A 581 30.98 -39.40 33.46
CA ASN A 581 31.51 -38.13 33.96
C ASN A 581 30.40 -37.10 34.22
N ALA A 582 30.27 -36.61 35.45
CA ALA A 582 29.27 -35.61 35.84
C ALA A 582 29.49 -34.22 35.24
N ILE A 583 30.75 -33.83 34.95
CA ILE A 583 31.08 -32.51 34.38
C ILE A 583 30.47 -32.37 32.99
N MET A 584 30.43 -33.46 32.23
CA MET A 584 29.75 -33.49 30.93
C MET A 584 28.27 -33.09 31.05
N THR A 585 27.54 -33.63 32.03
CA THR A 585 26.14 -33.23 32.29
C THR A 585 26.05 -31.75 32.67
N GLN A 586 26.89 -31.32 33.60
CA GLN A 586 26.87 -29.93 34.11
C GLN A 586 27.14 -28.91 33.00
N GLN A 587 28.16 -29.14 32.17
CA GLN A 587 28.50 -28.23 31.07
C GLN A 587 27.48 -28.30 29.93
N LEU A 588 26.97 -29.48 29.57
CA LEU A 588 26.01 -29.61 28.47
C LEU A 588 24.71 -28.83 28.76
N PHE A 589 24.25 -28.83 30.01
CA PHE A 589 23.07 -28.07 30.45
C PHE A 589 23.38 -26.66 30.97
N GLY A 590 24.65 -26.36 31.25
CA GLY A 590 25.14 -25.04 31.65
C GLY A 590 25.55 -24.20 30.45
N ASP A 591 26.81 -23.77 30.40
CA ASP A 591 27.35 -22.87 29.36
C ASP A 591 27.70 -23.56 28.02
N GLY A 592 27.43 -24.86 27.90
CA GLY A 592 27.77 -25.69 26.76
C GLY A 592 29.20 -26.27 26.79
N ILE A 593 29.40 -27.34 26.04
CA ILE A 593 30.69 -28.04 25.90
C ILE A 593 31.34 -27.65 24.58
N ASN A 594 32.60 -27.17 24.63
CA ASN A 594 33.41 -27.01 23.42
C ASN A 594 33.80 -28.40 22.89
N CYS A 595 33.48 -28.66 21.62
CA CYS A 595 33.66 -29.93 20.96
C CYS A 595 34.48 -29.76 19.69
N LYS A 596 35.29 -30.77 19.35
CA LYS A 596 35.91 -30.92 18.04
C LYS A 596 35.55 -32.29 17.49
N TYR A 597 34.91 -32.31 16.34
CA TYR A 597 34.73 -33.51 15.54
C TYR A 597 35.83 -33.54 14.48
N VAL A 598 36.82 -34.40 14.72
CA VAL A 598 38.04 -34.49 13.92
C VAL A 598 37.92 -35.65 12.96
N ARG A 599 37.72 -35.34 11.68
CA ARG A 599 37.71 -36.31 10.60
C ARG A 599 39.15 -36.59 10.17
N ALA A 600 39.61 -37.82 10.39
CA ALA A 600 40.95 -38.28 10.02
C ALA A 600 40.86 -39.56 9.17
N ASN A 601 40.93 -39.37 7.87
CA ASN A 601 40.76 -40.40 6.85
C ASN A 601 39.47 -41.20 7.01
N LYS A 602 39.50 -42.42 7.60
CA LYS A 602 38.33 -43.29 7.79
C LYS A 602 37.65 -43.14 9.15
N TYR A 603 38.26 -42.42 10.11
CA TYR A 603 37.69 -42.20 11.44
C TYR A 603 37.17 -40.77 11.63
N VAL A 604 36.26 -40.63 12.58
CA VAL A 604 35.90 -39.35 13.23
C VAL A 604 36.17 -39.51 14.72
N TYR A 605 36.90 -38.57 15.31
CA TYR A 605 37.11 -38.49 16.76
C TYR A 605 36.29 -37.34 17.33
N LEU A 606 35.67 -37.54 18.48
CA LEU A 606 35.03 -36.49 19.26
C LEU A 606 35.93 -36.13 20.43
N LEU A 607 36.47 -34.92 20.38
CA LEU A 607 37.17 -34.29 21.49
C LEU A 607 36.22 -33.31 22.18
N ALA A 608 36.21 -33.28 23.50
CA ALA A 608 35.44 -32.33 24.29
C ALA A 608 36.35 -31.66 25.33
N GLU A 609 36.15 -30.37 25.54
CA GLU A 609 36.80 -29.63 26.62
C GLU A 609 35.99 -29.77 27.90
N LEU A 610 36.46 -30.65 28.78
CA LEU A 610 35.82 -30.95 30.07
C LEU A 610 36.79 -30.55 31.18
N ASP A 611 36.30 -29.72 32.12
CA ASP A 611 37.12 -29.17 33.22
C ASP A 611 38.39 -28.42 32.72
N GLY A 612 38.23 -27.67 31.62
CA GLY A 612 39.33 -26.91 31.00
C GLY A 612 40.40 -27.76 30.31
N LYS A 613 40.15 -29.06 30.08
CA LYS A 613 41.06 -29.97 29.38
C LYS A 613 40.36 -30.63 28.20
N TRP A 614 41.04 -30.66 27.06
CA TRP A 614 40.59 -31.43 25.90
C TRP A 614 40.76 -32.92 26.18
N GLN A 615 39.71 -33.71 25.92
CA GLN A 615 39.69 -35.15 26.13
C GLN A 615 39.00 -35.83 24.96
N GLN A 616 39.53 -36.95 24.47
CA GLN A 616 38.85 -37.77 23.48
C GLN A 616 37.76 -38.62 24.14
N ILE A 617 36.50 -38.27 23.91
CA ILE A 617 35.34 -38.93 24.55
C ILE A 617 34.57 -39.83 23.59
N GLY A 618 34.87 -39.80 22.30
CA GLY A 618 34.24 -40.65 21.30
C GLY A 618 35.10 -40.89 20.07
N ARG A 619 34.87 -42.04 19.42
CA ARG A 619 35.44 -42.41 18.13
C ARG A 619 34.37 -43.07 17.29
N MET A 620 34.40 -42.84 15.98
CA MET A 620 33.49 -43.46 15.03
C MET A 620 34.22 -43.82 13.74
N LEU A 621 33.81 -44.94 13.13
CA LEU A 621 34.33 -45.40 11.84
C LEU A 621 33.26 -45.13 10.77
N ILE A 622 33.58 -44.27 9.81
CA ILE A 622 32.67 -43.96 8.70
C ILE A 622 33.25 -44.40 7.33
N GLY A 623 34.50 -44.89 7.26
CA GLY A 623 35.08 -45.43 6.03
C GLY A 623 35.48 -44.36 5.02
N ASP A 624 35.56 -44.68 3.73
CA ASP A 624 36.07 -43.77 2.68
C ASP A 624 34.97 -42.97 1.98
N ARG A 625 33.78 -42.87 2.58
CA ARG A 625 32.61 -42.21 1.97
C ARG A 625 32.74 -40.69 1.95
N ASP A 626 32.06 -40.09 0.98
CA ASP A 626 31.76 -38.66 1.00
C ASP A 626 30.69 -38.35 2.05
N ASN A 627 30.85 -37.22 2.74
CA ASN A 627 29.90 -36.81 3.75
C ASN A 627 29.73 -35.29 3.89
N ASP A 628 28.50 -34.89 4.17
CA ASP A 628 28.15 -33.58 4.72
C ASP A 628 28.03 -33.65 6.24
N ILE A 629 27.90 -32.49 6.87
CA ILE A 629 27.73 -32.33 8.31
C ILE A 629 26.28 -31.94 8.63
N LEU A 630 25.69 -32.67 9.58
CA LEU A 630 24.34 -32.46 10.06
C LEU A 630 24.34 -32.28 11.58
N PHE A 631 23.52 -31.35 12.05
CA PHE A 631 23.07 -31.31 13.44
C PHE A 631 21.78 -32.08 13.54
N LEU A 632 21.80 -33.12 14.37
CA LEU A 632 20.70 -34.05 14.50
C LEU A 632 20.31 -34.14 15.97
N ASN A 633 19.02 -33.94 16.22
CA ASN A 633 18.43 -33.99 17.53
C ASN A 633 17.29 -34.99 17.56
N TRP A 634 17.31 -35.89 18.53
CA TRP A 634 16.15 -36.69 18.87
C TRP A 634 15.65 -36.28 20.23
N TYR A 635 14.39 -35.80 20.26
CA TYR A 635 13.67 -35.38 21.47
C TYR A 635 14.47 -34.49 22.44
N THR A 636 15.43 -33.73 21.92
CA THR A 636 16.28 -32.77 22.66
C THR A 636 16.35 -31.49 21.84
N LYS A 637 16.14 -30.33 22.46
CA LYS A 637 16.43 -29.03 21.83
C LYS A 637 17.88 -28.66 22.14
N THR A 638 18.65 -28.25 21.14
CA THR A 638 20.10 -28.00 21.30
C THR A 638 20.52 -26.75 20.55
N GLU A 639 21.35 -25.95 21.21
CA GLU A 639 22.08 -24.84 20.63
C GLU A 639 23.48 -25.31 20.21
N TYR A 640 23.81 -25.03 18.96
CA TYR A 640 25.13 -25.20 18.36
C TYR A 640 25.68 -23.82 18.07
N SER A 641 26.84 -23.45 18.63
CA SER A 641 27.45 -22.12 18.43
C SER A 641 28.97 -22.23 18.25
N HIS A 642 29.63 -21.12 17.95
CA HIS A 642 31.07 -21.03 17.67
C HIS A 642 31.51 -22.04 16.61
N ILE A 643 30.67 -22.23 15.58
CA ILE A 643 30.86 -23.24 14.56
C ILE A 643 31.99 -22.80 13.62
N THR A 644 33.03 -23.61 13.53
CA THR A 644 34.16 -23.40 12.61
C THR A 644 34.53 -24.72 11.95
N LEU A 645 34.95 -24.63 10.69
CA LEU A 645 35.35 -25.77 9.89
C LEU A 645 36.72 -25.49 9.30
N THR A 646 37.71 -26.28 9.71
CA THR A 646 39.09 -26.14 9.23
C THR A 646 39.49 -27.41 8.50
N GLU A 647 39.81 -27.28 7.22
CA GLU A 647 40.22 -28.40 6.38
C GLU A 647 41.74 -28.65 6.42
N GLY A 648 42.14 -29.88 6.11
CA GLY A 648 43.52 -30.26 5.89
C GLY A 648 44.12 -31.15 6.98
N ILE A 649 45.15 -31.89 6.57
CA ILE A 649 45.85 -32.85 7.45
C ILE A 649 46.54 -32.17 8.62
N SER A 650 47.05 -30.94 8.45
CA SER A 650 47.71 -30.18 9.53
C SER A 650 46.71 -29.83 10.62
N ALA A 651 45.51 -29.34 10.27
CA ALA A 651 44.47 -29.03 11.25
C ALA A 651 44.06 -30.26 12.07
N VAL A 652 43.97 -31.42 11.41
CA VAL A 652 43.72 -32.70 12.07
C VAL A 652 44.87 -33.07 12.99
N ALA A 653 46.13 -32.99 12.54
CA ALA A 653 47.30 -33.32 13.34
C ALA A 653 47.40 -32.40 14.58
N ASP A 654 47.17 -31.10 14.42
CA ASP A 654 47.17 -30.12 15.50
C ASP A 654 46.07 -30.44 16.51
N ALA A 655 44.83 -30.67 16.04
CA ALA A 655 43.71 -31.04 16.89
C ALA A 655 43.96 -32.35 17.64
N LEU A 656 44.64 -33.32 17.02
CA LEU A 656 44.92 -34.61 17.65
C LEU A 656 46.18 -34.67 18.52
N SER A 657 47.09 -33.71 18.38
CA SER A 657 48.31 -33.63 19.19
C SER A 657 48.11 -32.99 20.56
N GLY A 658 47.00 -32.26 20.75
CA GLY A 658 46.75 -31.37 21.89
C GLY A 658 45.70 -31.84 22.88
N TYR A 659 45.39 -33.14 22.96
CA TYR A 659 44.44 -33.71 23.93
C TYR A 659 45.03 -34.86 24.74
#